data_AF-A0A8T6LKY7-F1
#
_entry.id   AF-A0A8T6LKY7-F1
#
_cell.length_a   1.000
_cell.length_b   1.000
_cell.length_c   1.000
_cell.angle_alpha   90.00
_cell.angle_beta   90.00
_cell.angle_gamma   90.00
#
_symmetry.space_group_name_H-M   'P 1'
#
loop_
_entity.id
_entity.type
_entity.pdbx_description
1 polymer ?
#
loop_
_entity_poly.entity_id
_entity_poly.type
_entity_poly.pdbx_seq_one_letter_code
_entity_poly.pdbx_strand_id
1 'polypeptide(L)'
;MSLIVPRSVTVGRARWDAGSGVAGERSRSAPLAEFRSERAYVLLGDPGAGKTEAFGTESRAVPGSIRVPARRFISRSLNRHPEWRAETLFIDGLDEVRAGRPDARRPMDLILERLERLGSPNFRLSCRAADWLGRNDLQEIVATAGYRDVRVLHLEPLRGEDILRILKDLRVPDRRGFMREAGERGLGGLLANPHSLELLVKAKGGDEWPRDRRATFENACRALARERNDEHRVVQRSAPLLSLDRIMAAAGHLSALLLLSDNERVSIDSSADPESLCLEDIADGDQQALRRAVKSNLFSVDPDGGFVPPHRQLAEFLGARFLHTRIDSGVPASRVLALMTGEDGVVVTELRGLSAWLAAFDRSSRRALIRTDPVGIALYGDIQGFRGDEKESLLRAFAKRADEIKAWSWPPVALASLIDSHTVQLLDGYLGDEDRGEGRQAVVSLLLLGLARVSGAHRSCERLEQAVRDVTWQPWVRQLALRALLHHSESREDGVPTLRALLDDIRDGRVEDRDGELAGTLLSALYPDHVGPDEIWDYLLPRRPSMVGAYILFWSTRLLRKTPGNDVIALIQALLAKGQDFRQQLSDQGLGDVVLALLANALAAAGDDTRVATLYNWLELMDFEEFGAARMRAAGHSEVSGWLAQRPNLQKKLALEGLGRRLRHDDSEVSGESLYRAWMVRSTIFGAGAPEDFAEWCLTRAVEVAETRLEVALALLQWSRPWHEEHGVSGVSIEDAREATKDVPAL
;
A
#
# COMPACT_ATOMS: atom_id res chain seq x y z
N MET A 1 -25.82 15.96 11.87
CA MET A 1 -24.37 16.02 12.11
C MET A 1 -23.77 16.79 10.96
N SER A 2 -23.25 18.00 11.20
CA SER A 2 -22.56 18.81 10.19
C SER A 2 -21.16 18.23 9.98
N LEU A 3 -20.90 17.67 8.80
CA LEU A 3 -19.57 17.17 8.42
C LEU A 3 -18.66 18.38 8.15
N ILE A 4 -17.96 18.85 9.18
CA ILE A 4 -17.07 20.01 9.06
C ILE A 4 -15.75 19.54 8.46
N VAL A 5 -15.52 19.89 7.20
CA VAL A 5 -14.28 19.59 6.48
C VAL A 5 -13.80 20.90 5.83
N PRO A 6 -12.53 21.31 6.01
CA PRO A 6 -11.94 22.36 5.19
C PRO A 6 -12.05 21.95 3.72
N ARG A 7 -12.74 22.73 2.90
CA ARG A 7 -12.88 22.41 1.47
C ARG A 7 -11.94 23.28 0.66
N SER A 8 -11.22 22.64 -0.25
CA SER A 8 -10.42 23.34 -1.26
C SER A 8 -11.31 23.70 -2.45
N VAL A 9 -11.01 24.83 -3.07
CA VAL A 9 -11.65 25.31 -4.28
C VAL A 9 -10.60 25.66 -5.32
N THR A 10 -10.96 25.48 -6.58
CA THR A 10 -10.21 25.99 -7.71
C THR A 10 -10.90 27.26 -8.23
N VAL A 11 -10.13 28.32 -8.49
CA VAL A 11 -10.68 29.54 -9.09
C VAL A 11 -10.88 29.32 -10.59
N GLY A 12 -12.11 29.50 -11.08
CA GLY A 12 -12.44 29.42 -12.50
C GLY A 12 -11.78 30.54 -13.30
N ARG A 13 -11.38 30.27 -14.55
CA ARG A 13 -10.60 31.17 -15.44
C ARG A 13 -11.32 32.45 -15.90
N ALA A 14 -12.50 32.77 -15.38
CA ALA A 14 -13.24 33.96 -15.79
C ALA A 14 -12.75 35.21 -15.04
N ARG A 15 -11.52 35.68 -15.34
CA ARG A 15 -11.15 37.08 -15.12
C ARG A 15 -11.67 37.90 -16.29
N TRP A 16 -12.38 38.99 -16.00
CA TRP A 16 -12.84 39.95 -16.99
C TRP A 16 -11.70 40.91 -17.33
N ASP A 17 -10.60 40.41 -17.91
CA ASP A 17 -9.57 41.29 -18.46
C ASP A 17 -9.90 41.53 -19.93
N ALA A 18 -10.38 42.74 -20.22
CA ALA A 18 -10.56 43.24 -21.56
C ALA A 18 -9.19 43.26 -22.26
N GLY A 19 -8.97 42.28 -23.14
CA GLY A 19 -7.87 42.28 -24.09
C GLY A 19 -6.53 41.80 -23.55
N SER A 20 -6.35 40.49 -23.42
CA SER A 20 -5.12 39.83 -23.91
C SER A 20 -5.32 38.32 -23.95
N GLY A 21 -5.17 37.74 -25.14
CA GLY A 21 -4.98 36.31 -25.28
C GLY A 21 -3.60 35.95 -24.75
N VAL A 22 -3.51 35.61 -23.46
CA VAL A 22 -2.33 34.95 -22.91
C VAL A 22 -2.77 33.62 -22.33
N ALA A 23 -2.24 32.56 -22.93
CA ALA A 23 -2.37 31.20 -22.42
C ALA A 23 -1.71 31.08 -21.04
N GLY A 24 -2.42 30.48 -20.09
CA GLY A 24 -1.80 29.66 -19.04
C GLY A 24 -1.47 30.31 -17.69
N GLU A 25 -2.43 30.94 -16.99
CA GLU A 25 -2.42 30.83 -15.53
C GLU A 25 -3.02 29.46 -15.15
N ARG A 26 -2.20 28.60 -14.51
CA ARG A 26 -2.66 27.34 -13.91
C ARG A 26 -3.65 27.69 -12.80
N SER A 27 -4.85 27.10 -12.83
CA SER A 27 -5.86 27.30 -11.80
C SER A 27 -5.28 26.91 -10.43
N ARG A 28 -5.15 27.87 -9.52
CA ARG A 28 -4.56 27.65 -8.20
C ARG A 28 -5.63 27.10 -7.25
N SER A 29 -5.35 25.94 -6.66
CA SER A 29 -6.14 25.37 -5.57
C SER A 29 -5.91 26.18 -4.30
N ALA A 30 -6.99 26.56 -3.60
CA ALA A 30 -6.94 27.32 -2.35
C ALA A 30 -8.07 26.88 -1.39
N PRO A 31 -7.88 26.97 -0.07
CA PRO A 31 -8.96 26.81 0.91
C PRO A 31 -10.10 27.81 0.64
N LEU A 32 -11.35 27.35 0.72
CA LEU A 32 -12.53 28.22 0.56
C LEU A 32 -12.52 29.43 1.53
N ALA A 33 -11.92 29.26 2.71
CA ALA A 33 -11.79 30.30 3.71
C ALA A 33 -10.98 31.53 3.26
N GLU A 34 -10.11 31.40 2.26
CA GLU A 34 -9.34 32.53 1.71
C GLU A 34 -10.24 33.56 1.01
N PHE A 35 -11.42 33.15 0.55
CA PHE A 35 -12.36 34.01 -0.19
C PHE A 35 -13.40 34.70 0.71
N ARG A 36 -13.24 34.65 2.04
CA ARG A 36 -14.19 35.26 2.99
C ARG A 36 -14.31 36.78 2.82
N SER A 37 -13.21 37.43 2.46
CA SER A 37 -13.12 38.88 2.22
C SER A 37 -13.74 39.33 0.90
N GLU A 38 -14.02 38.40 -0.02
CA GLU A 38 -14.59 38.73 -1.33
C GLU A 38 -15.98 39.32 -1.18
N ARG A 39 -16.27 40.36 -1.98
CA ARG A 39 -17.58 41.00 -1.97
C ARG A 39 -18.66 40.05 -2.47
N ALA A 40 -18.39 39.36 -3.57
CA ALA A 40 -19.26 38.37 -4.16
C ALA A 40 -18.47 37.19 -4.74
N TYR A 41 -18.97 35.97 -4.50
CA TYR A 41 -18.49 34.80 -5.22
C TYR A 41 -19.60 33.79 -5.49
N VAL A 42 -19.41 33.00 -6.53
CA VAL A 42 -20.25 31.85 -6.88
C VAL A 42 -19.50 30.56 -6.54
N LEU A 43 -20.10 29.67 -5.77
CA LEU A 43 -19.55 28.35 -5.47
C LEU A 43 -20.27 27.29 -6.30
N LEU A 44 -19.54 26.75 -7.27
CA LEU A 44 -19.95 25.64 -8.12
C LEU A 44 -19.46 24.32 -7.56
N GLY A 45 -20.15 23.25 -7.93
CA GLY A 45 -19.73 21.89 -7.62
C GLY A 45 -20.76 20.88 -8.07
N ASP A 46 -20.34 19.64 -8.19
CA ASP A 46 -21.21 18.54 -8.59
C ASP A 46 -22.35 18.32 -7.58
N PRO A 47 -23.42 17.61 -7.98
CA PRO A 47 -24.43 17.21 -7.02
C PRO A 47 -23.81 16.34 -5.91
N GLY A 48 -24.25 16.54 -4.67
CA GLY A 48 -23.65 15.86 -3.51
C GLY A 48 -22.23 16.29 -3.10
N ALA A 49 -21.58 17.23 -3.82
CA ALA A 49 -20.22 17.69 -3.50
C ALA A 49 -20.05 18.40 -2.15
N GLY A 50 -21.17 18.70 -1.45
CA GLY A 50 -21.15 19.32 -0.12
C GLY A 50 -21.25 20.85 -0.10
N LYS A 51 -21.72 21.49 -1.18
CA LYS A 51 -21.88 22.97 -1.27
C LYS A 51 -22.67 23.55 -0.08
N THR A 52 -23.81 22.96 0.24
CA THR A 52 -24.66 23.35 1.37
C THR A 52 -23.95 23.29 2.71
N GLU A 53 -23.16 22.24 2.96
CA GLU A 53 -22.40 22.09 4.21
C GLU A 53 -21.21 23.06 4.25
N ALA A 54 -20.55 23.30 3.11
CA ALA A 54 -19.51 24.30 2.98
C ALA A 54 -20.04 25.70 3.29
N PHE A 55 -21.18 26.09 2.71
CA PHE A 55 -21.86 27.37 3.02
C PHE A 55 -22.31 27.44 4.47
N GLY A 56 -22.81 26.33 5.04
CA GLY A 56 -23.18 26.28 6.45
C GLY A 56 -21.98 26.44 7.40
N THR A 57 -20.80 25.96 7.01
CA THR A 57 -19.55 26.13 7.76
C THR A 57 -19.03 27.55 7.63
N GLU A 58 -18.97 28.09 6.42
CA GLU A 58 -18.47 29.44 6.17
C GLU A 58 -19.36 30.52 6.78
N SER A 59 -20.69 30.36 6.70
CA SER A 59 -21.62 31.30 7.35
C SER A 59 -21.48 31.30 8.88
N ARG A 60 -21.13 30.16 9.51
CA ARG A 60 -20.83 30.14 10.96
C ARG A 60 -19.49 30.78 11.30
N ALA A 61 -18.54 30.81 10.36
CA ALA A 61 -17.21 31.36 10.56
C ALA A 61 -17.12 32.86 10.26
N VAL A 62 -18.05 33.43 9.48
CA VAL A 62 -18.10 34.86 9.13
C VAL A 62 -19.12 35.57 10.04
N PRO A 63 -18.68 36.46 10.95
CA PRO A 63 -19.58 37.26 11.77
C PRO A 63 -20.51 38.14 10.91
N GLY A 64 -21.76 38.30 11.33
CA GLY A 64 -22.75 39.09 10.58
C GLY A 64 -23.08 38.47 9.23
N SER A 65 -23.33 37.16 9.19
CA SER A 65 -23.72 36.46 7.97
C SER A 65 -24.88 35.50 8.20
N ILE A 66 -25.69 35.32 7.15
CA ILE A 66 -26.86 34.46 7.16
C ILE A 66 -26.89 33.57 5.92
N ARG A 67 -27.14 32.28 6.14
CA ARG A 67 -27.45 31.33 5.07
C ARG A 67 -28.94 31.31 4.77
N VAL A 68 -29.30 31.46 3.50
CA VAL A 68 -30.67 31.47 3.00
C VAL A 68 -30.80 30.59 1.76
N PRO A 69 -31.78 29.66 1.69
CA PRO A 69 -32.04 28.95 0.44
C PRO A 69 -32.51 29.91 -0.66
N ALA A 70 -32.03 29.74 -1.90
CA ALA A 70 -32.34 30.60 -3.04
C ALA A 70 -33.86 30.72 -3.26
N ARG A 71 -34.60 29.60 -3.13
CA ARG A 71 -36.06 29.59 -3.20
C ARG A 71 -36.70 30.51 -2.17
N ARG A 72 -36.22 30.50 -0.93
CA ARG A 72 -36.72 31.35 0.16
C ARG A 72 -36.34 32.81 -0.10
N PHE A 73 -35.12 33.04 -0.58
CA PHE A 73 -34.64 34.37 -0.95
C PHE A 73 -35.43 34.99 -2.09
N ILE A 74 -35.95 34.21 -3.05
CA ILE A 74 -36.78 34.68 -4.19
C ILE A 74 -38.29 34.72 -3.86
N SER A 75 -38.78 33.97 -2.89
CA SER A 75 -40.23 33.88 -2.62
C SER A 75 -40.72 34.77 -1.47
N ARG A 76 -39.86 35.13 -0.50
CA ARG A 76 -40.31 35.88 0.69
C ARG A 76 -40.23 37.40 0.52
N SER A 77 -41.05 38.13 1.27
CA SER A 77 -41.02 39.60 1.29
C SER A 77 -39.76 40.11 2.00
N LEU A 78 -39.03 41.04 1.38
CA LEU A 78 -37.82 41.66 1.94
C LEU A 78 -38.12 42.45 3.25
N ASN A 79 -39.34 42.99 3.40
CA ASN A 79 -39.72 43.76 4.59
C ASN A 79 -39.78 42.90 5.87
N ARG A 80 -39.93 41.58 5.73
CA ARG A 80 -39.92 40.64 6.87
C ARG A 80 -38.51 40.19 7.25
N HIS A 81 -37.50 40.63 6.51
CA HIS A 81 -36.11 40.22 6.66
C HIS A 81 -35.15 41.42 6.58
N PRO A 82 -35.27 42.42 7.47
CA PRO A 82 -34.38 43.59 7.47
C PRO A 82 -32.90 43.22 7.70
N GLU A 83 -32.63 42.09 8.36
CA GLU A 83 -31.29 41.55 8.61
C GLU A 83 -30.51 41.30 7.30
N TRP A 84 -31.20 41.01 6.19
CA TRP A 84 -30.55 40.73 4.90
C TRP A 84 -29.83 41.94 4.28
N ARG A 85 -30.07 43.15 4.78
CA ARG A 85 -29.37 44.36 4.31
C ARG A 85 -28.01 44.54 4.97
N ALA A 86 -27.88 44.13 6.23
CA ALA A 86 -26.70 44.39 7.05
C ALA A 86 -25.73 43.20 7.07
N GLU A 87 -26.20 42.01 6.72
CA GLU A 87 -25.44 40.77 6.80
C GLU A 87 -24.91 40.30 5.44
N THR A 88 -23.84 39.52 5.49
CA THR A 88 -23.34 38.79 4.32
C THR A 88 -24.26 37.60 4.02
N LEU A 89 -24.79 37.54 2.80
CA LEU A 89 -25.78 36.55 2.38
C LEU A 89 -25.15 35.31 1.75
N PHE A 90 -25.33 34.14 2.34
CA PHE A 90 -25.00 32.85 1.74
C PHE A 90 -26.26 32.25 1.10
N ILE A 91 -26.50 32.58 -0.18
CA ILE A 91 -27.65 32.15 -0.96
C ILE A 91 -27.38 30.74 -1.53
N ASP A 92 -28.06 29.74 -0.99
CA ASP A 92 -27.79 28.33 -1.30
C ASP A 92 -28.82 27.76 -2.30
N GLY A 93 -28.36 27.21 -3.43
CA GLY A 93 -29.16 26.38 -4.34
C GLY A 93 -29.83 27.13 -5.49
N LEU A 94 -29.09 27.90 -6.29
CA LEU A 94 -29.62 28.48 -7.54
C LEU A 94 -30.22 27.40 -8.48
N ASP A 95 -29.58 26.23 -8.55
CA ASP A 95 -30.04 25.12 -9.38
C ASP A 95 -31.43 24.60 -8.98
N GLU A 96 -31.80 24.69 -7.69
CA GLU A 96 -33.09 24.23 -7.18
C GLU A 96 -34.27 25.09 -7.68
N VAL A 97 -34.03 26.39 -7.93
CA VAL A 97 -35.05 27.31 -8.45
C VAL A 97 -35.08 27.39 -9.97
N ARG A 98 -33.99 26.95 -10.63
CA ARG A 98 -33.88 26.76 -12.08
C ARG A 98 -34.55 25.48 -12.54
N ALA A 99 -34.52 24.43 -11.72
CA ALA A 99 -35.18 23.17 -12.02
C ALA A 99 -36.61 23.41 -12.50
N GLY A 100 -36.97 22.79 -13.64
CA GLY A 100 -38.31 22.77 -14.25
C GLY A 100 -38.94 24.12 -14.63
N ARG A 101 -38.15 25.18 -14.79
CA ARG A 101 -38.63 26.42 -15.43
C ARG A 101 -38.33 26.42 -16.93
N PRO A 102 -39.22 26.98 -17.77
CA PRO A 102 -38.96 27.17 -19.20
C PRO A 102 -37.78 28.11 -19.46
N ASP A 103 -37.61 29.13 -18.60
CA ASP A 103 -36.53 30.10 -18.68
C ASP A 103 -35.57 29.93 -17.48
N ALA A 104 -34.37 29.41 -17.77
CA ALA A 104 -33.32 29.18 -16.79
C ALA A 104 -32.60 30.47 -16.33
N ARG A 105 -32.76 31.59 -17.05
CA ARG A 105 -32.13 32.87 -16.70
C ARG A 105 -32.89 33.57 -15.59
N ARG A 106 -34.22 33.57 -15.66
CA ARG A 106 -35.12 34.29 -14.76
C ARG A 106 -34.81 34.16 -13.25
N PRO A 107 -34.44 32.99 -12.70
CA PRO A 107 -34.12 32.88 -11.27
C PRO A 107 -32.89 33.69 -10.85
N MET A 108 -31.89 33.86 -11.73
CA MET A 108 -30.73 34.72 -11.46
C MET A 108 -31.16 36.19 -11.40
N ASP A 109 -31.92 36.66 -12.40
CA ASP A 109 -32.43 38.04 -12.45
C ASP A 109 -33.18 38.41 -11.17
N LEU A 110 -34.03 37.49 -10.66
CA LEU A 110 -34.80 37.70 -9.44
C LEU A 110 -33.93 37.77 -8.18
N ILE A 111 -32.79 37.06 -8.16
CA ILE A 111 -31.82 37.17 -7.07
C ILE A 111 -31.13 38.53 -7.13
N LEU A 112 -30.65 38.94 -8.31
CA LEU A 112 -29.95 40.21 -8.52
C LEU A 112 -30.84 41.41 -8.22
N GLU A 113 -32.09 41.43 -8.73
CA GLU A 113 -33.09 42.46 -8.44
C GLU A 113 -33.33 42.64 -6.93
N ARG A 114 -33.31 41.53 -6.18
CA ARG A 114 -33.47 41.55 -4.72
C ARG A 114 -32.23 42.06 -4.01
N LEU A 115 -31.05 41.66 -4.45
CA LEU A 115 -29.79 42.16 -3.92
C LEU A 115 -29.68 43.68 -4.11
N GLU A 116 -30.06 44.21 -5.27
CA GLU A 116 -30.09 45.66 -5.52
C GLU A 116 -31.05 46.38 -4.58
N ARG A 117 -32.26 45.85 -4.39
CA ARG A 117 -33.26 46.41 -3.44
C ARG A 117 -32.81 46.38 -1.97
N LEU A 118 -31.85 45.52 -1.65
CA LEU A 118 -31.23 45.44 -0.32
C LEU A 118 -30.01 46.37 -0.18
N GLY A 119 -29.62 47.10 -1.23
CA GLY A 119 -28.45 47.97 -1.23
C GLY A 119 -27.15 47.26 -1.60
N SER A 120 -27.23 46.14 -2.33
CA SER A 120 -26.11 45.33 -2.80
C SER A 120 -25.16 44.83 -1.68
N PRO A 121 -25.70 44.07 -0.71
CA PRO A 121 -24.91 43.48 0.39
C PRO A 121 -23.91 42.45 -0.15
N ASN A 122 -22.88 42.13 0.63
CA ASN A 122 -21.98 41.03 0.29
C ASN A 122 -22.77 39.72 0.13
N PHE A 123 -22.57 38.98 -0.96
CA PHE A 123 -23.29 37.73 -1.18
C PHE A 123 -22.38 36.59 -1.62
N ARG A 124 -22.84 35.36 -1.44
CA ARG A 124 -22.21 34.12 -1.87
C ARG A 124 -23.31 33.26 -2.45
N LEU A 125 -23.18 32.78 -3.68
CA LEU A 125 -24.23 32.03 -4.36
C LEU A 125 -23.75 30.61 -4.66
N SER A 126 -24.48 29.58 -4.27
CA SER A 126 -24.16 28.20 -4.66
C SER A 126 -25.01 27.74 -5.84
N CYS A 127 -24.41 26.96 -6.74
CA CYS A 127 -25.11 26.32 -7.85
C CYS A 127 -24.47 24.96 -8.19
N ARG A 128 -25.23 24.03 -8.77
CA ARG A 128 -24.66 22.87 -9.45
C ARG A 128 -23.85 23.34 -10.65
N ALA A 129 -22.65 22.79 -10.83
CA ALA A 129 -21.82 23.13 -11.99
C ALA A 129 -22.57 22.88 -13.31
N ALA A 130 -23.34 21.79 -13.38
CA ALA A 130 -24.18 21.41 -14.53
C ALA A 130 -25.33 22.37 -14.88
N ASP A 131 -25.69 23.27 -13.96
CA ASP A 131 -26.80 24.21 -14.11
C ASP A 131 -26.33 25.68 -14.14
N TRP A 132 -25.01 25.91 -14.16
CA TRP A 132 -24.38 27.21 -14.33
C TRP A 132 -24.30 27.61 -15.80
N LEU A 133 -24.80 28.78 -16.19
CA LEU A 133 -24.82 29.23 -17.60
C LEU A 133 -23.52 29.93 -18.03
N GLY A 134 -22.43 29.70 -17.31
CA GLY A 134 -21.10 30.17 -17.67
C GLY A 134 -21.00 31.69 -17.72
N ARG A 135 -20.54 32.21 -18.88
CA ARG A 135 -20.31 33.65 -19.10
C ARG A 135 -21.58 34.48 -18.96
N ASN A 136 -22.74 33.94 -19.34
CA ASN A 136 -24.01 34.69 -19.29
C ASN A 136 -24.36 35.07 -17.85
N ASP A 137 -24.32 34.10 -16.93
CA ASP A 137 -24.62 34.36 -15.52
C ASP A 137 -23.60 35.30 -14.88
N LEU A 138 -22.32 35.16 -15.22
CA LEU A 138 -21.28 36.05 -14.71
C LEU A 138 -21.46 37.49 -15.20
N GLN A 139 -21.81 37.69 -16.48
CA GLN A 139 -22.06 39.01 -17.05
C GLN A 139 -23.22 39.73 -16.36
N GLU A 140 -24.31 39.03 -16.08
CA GLU A 140 -25.46 39.60 -15.35
C GLU A 140 -25.09 40.03 -13.93
N ILE A 141 -24.28 39.22 -13.22
CA ILE A 141 -23.79 39.58 -11.89
C ILE A 141 -22.92 40.84 -11.97
N VAL A 142 -21.98 40.91 -12.92
CA VAL A 142 -21.06 42.04 -13.08
C VAL A 142 -21.77 43.32 -13.52
N ALA A 143 -22.86 43.20 -14.28
CA ALA A 143 -23.71 44.33 -14.67
C ALA A 143 -24.49 44.92 -13.49
N THR A 144 -24.69 44.16 -12.42
CA THR A 144 -25.42 44.59 -11.22
C THR A 144 -24.58 45.55 -10.37
N ALA A 145 -25.17 46.67 -9.96
CA ALA A 145 -24.46 47.71 -9.24
C ALA A 145 -23.85 47.20 -7.92
N GLY A 146 -22.52 47.29 -7.78
CA GLY A 146 -21.79 46.88 -6.59
C GLY A 146 -20.99 45.59 -6.70
N TYR A 147 -21.09 44.84 -7.81
CA TYR A 147 -20.42 43.53 -7.96
C TYR A 147 -19.47 43.46 -9.16
N ARG A 148 -18.43 44.30 -9.19
CA ARG A 148 -17.49 44.36 -10.33
C ARG A 148 -16.50 43.19 -10.38
N ASP A 149 -16.06 42.73 -9.21
CA ASP A 149 -15.05 41.68 -9.06
C ASP A 149 -15.67 40.43 -8.43
N VAL A 150 -16.32 39.60 -9.25
CA VAL A 150 -16.96 38.35 -8.79
C VAL A 150 -16.11 37.14 -9.12
N ARG A 151 -15.82 36.32 -8.12
CA ARG A 151 -15.09 35.06 -8.30
C ARG A 151 -16.04 33.90 -8.55
N VAL A 152 -15.73 33.04 -9.51
CA VAL A 152 -16.37 31.73 -9.67
C VAL A 152 -15.42 30.68 -9.12
N LEU A 153 -15.85 29.98 -8.08
CA LEU A 153 -15.08 28.99 -7.33
C LEU A 153 -15.67 27.62 -7.60
N HIS A 154 -14.83 26.64 -7.94
CA HIS A 154 -15.24 25.25 -8.12
C HIS A 154 -14.82 24.44 -6.90
N LEU A 155 -15.78 23.82 -6.24
CA LEU A 155 -15.55 22.96 -5.09
C LEU A 155 -14.83 21.68 -5.54
N GLU A 156 -13.64 21.46 -5.00
CA GLU A 156 -12.82 20.31 -5.41
C GLU A 156 -13.36 18.98 -4.87
N PRO A 157 -13.06 17.86 -5.55
CA PRO A 157 -13.27 16.53 -5.00
C PRO A 157 -12.57 16.36 -3.63
N LEU A 158 -13.08 15.45 -2.80
CA LEU A 158 -12.48 15.13 -1.51
C LEU A 158 -11.08 14.54 -1.70
N ARG A 159 -10.13 14.99 -0.87
CA ARG A 159 -8.78 14.42 -0.81
C ARG A 159 -8.69 13.35 0.27
N GLY A 160 -7.59 12.59 0.28
CA GLY A 160 -7.42 11.45 1.22
C GLY A 160 -7.66 11.81 2.69
N GLU A 161 -7.20 12.97 3.15
CA GLU A 161 -7.44 13.43 4.52
C GLU A 161 -8.90 13.77 4.81
N ASP A 162 -9.60 14.37 3.83
CA ASP A 162 -11.02 14.68 3.92
C ASP A 162 -11.85 13.40 4.03
N ILE A 163 -11.51 12.39 3.21
CA ILE A 163 -12.14 11.07 3.21
C ILE A 163 -11.95 10.41 4.58
N LEU A 164 -10.72 10.41 5.12
CA LEU A 164 -10.45 9.83 6.45
C LEU A 164 -11.23 10.52 7.58
N ARG A 165 -11.46 11.82 7.48
CA ARG A 165 -12.26 12.58 8.45
C ARG A 165 -13.75 12.24 8.34
N ILE A 166 -14.29 12.20 7.12
CA ILE A 166 -15.70 11.81 6.91
C ILE A 166 -15.93 10.36 7.35
N LEU A 167 -15.02 9.43 7.03
CA LEU A 167 -15.11 8.04 7.48
C LEU A 167 -15.07 7.92 9.02
N LYS A 168 -14.31 8.80 9.70
CA LYS A 168 -14.30 8.88 11.16
C LYS A 168 -15.66 9.31 11.70
N ASP A 169 -16.26 10.33 11.11
CA ASP A 169 -17.57 10.84 11.53
C ASP A 169 -18.70 9.83 11.25
N LEU A 170 -18.55 9.05 10.19
CA LEU A 170 -19.41 7.91 9.85
C LEU A 170 -19.13 6.65 10.71
N ARG A 171 -18.21 6.73 11.68
CA ARG A 171 -17.87 5.64 12.63
C ARG A 171 -17.34 4.37 11.95
N VAL A 172 -16.61 4.49 10.85
CA VAL A 172 -15.93 3.35 10.23
C VAL A 172 -14.68 2.98 11.06
N PRO A 173 -14.56 1.74 11.58
CA PRO A 173 -13.43 1.35 12.44
C PRO A 173 -12.07 1.39 11.70
N ASP A 174 -11.93 0.62 10.61
CA ASP A 174 -10.74 0.62 9.77
C ASP A 174 -10.92 1.50 8.52
N ARG A 175 -10.64 2.80 8.69
CA ARG A 175 -10.80 3.82 7.64
C ARG A 175 -9.82 3.64 6.49
N ARG A 176 -8.56 3.30 6.80
CA ARG A 176 -7.52 3.10 5.77
C ARG A 176 -7.76 1.79 5.02
N GLY A 177 -8.17 0.73 5.70
CA GLY A 177 -8.60 -0.52 5.07
C GLY A 177 -9.84 -0.34 4.20
N PHE A 178 -10.83 0.42 4.64
CA PHE A 178 -11.99 0.75 3.81
C PHE A 178 -11.59 1.43 2.50
N MET A 179 -10.72 2.45 2.56
CA MET A 179 -10.24 3.15 1.35
C MET A 179 -9.44 2.23 0.43
N ARG A 180 -8.54 1.42 0.98
CA ARG A 180 -7.75 0.44 0.22
C ARG A 180 -8.66 -0.57 -0.47
N GLU A 181 -9.60 -1.16 0.27
CA GLU A 181 -10.54 -2.15 -0.26
C GLU A 181 -11.48 -1.55 -1.32
N ALA A 182 -11.96 -0.32 -1.13
CA ALA A 182 -12.73 0.38 -2.16
C ALA A 182 -11.89 0.65 -3.43
N GLY A 183 -10.61 0.99 -3.28
CA GLY A 183 -9.67 1.13 -4.39
C GLY A 183 -9.43 -0.19 -5.14
N GLU A 184 -9.15 -1.28 -4.42
CA GLU A 184 -8.95 -2.62 -4.96
C GLU A 184 -10.20 -3.14 -5.71
N ARG A 185 -11.39 -2.71 -5.29
CA ARG A 185 -12.67 -3.04 -5.95
C ARG A 185 -13.03 -2.09 -7.10
N GLY A 186 -12.22 -1.07 -7.38
CA GLY A 186 -12.47 -0.12 -8.47
C GLY A 186 -13.45 1.02 -8.14
N LEU A 187 -13.79 1.19 -6.87
CA LEU A 187 -14.76 2.18 -6.37
C LEU A 187 -14.06 3.44 -5.82
N GLY A 188 -12.74 3.58 -6.00
CA GLY A 188 -11.95 4.68 -5.46
C GLY A 188 -12.47 6.07 -5.85
N GLY A 189 -12.88 6.24 -7.11
CA GLY A 189 -13.45 7.53 -7.59
C GLY A 189 -14.72 7.97 -6.87
N LEU A 190 -15.50 7.02 -6.33
CA LEU A 190 -16.70 7.33 -5.54
C LEU A 190 -16.37 7.90 -4.17
N LEU A 191 -15.15 7.66 -3.64
CA LEU A 191 -14.74 8.21 -2.35
C LEU A 191 -14.55 9.74 -2.42
N ALA A 192 -14.31 10.28 -3.61
CA ALA A 192 -14.03 11.70 -3.82
C ALA A 192 -15.28 12.60 -3.73
N ASN A 193 -16.48 12.02 -3.67
CA ASN A 193 -17.72 12.76 -3.46
C ASN A 193 -18.32 12.39 -2.08
N PRO A 194 -18.59 13.37 -1.18
CA PRO A 194 -19.07 13.08 0.17
C PRO A 194 -20.33 12.22 0.20
N HIS A 195 -21.22 12.44 -0.76
CA HIS A 195 -22.46 11.71 -0.86
C HIS A 195 -22.23 10.26 -1.27
N SER A 196 -21.45 10.06 -2.32
CA SER A 196 -21.07 8.73 -2.81
C SER A 196 -20.30 7.94 -1.74
N LEU A 197 -19.45 8.61 -0.97
CA LEU A 197 -18.75 8.03 0.18
C LEU A 197 -19.72 7.53 1.26
N GLU A 198 -20.70 8.34 1.66
CA GLU A 198 -21.71 7.94 2.64
C GLU A 198 -22.54 6.73 2.16
N LEU A 199 -22.86 6.70 0.86
CA LEU A 199 -23.54 5.56 0.24
C LEU A 199 -22.73 4.28 0.30
N LEU A 200 -21.43 4.34 -0.01
CA LEU A 200 -20.56 3.17 0.07
C LEU A 200 -20.43 2.65 1.49
N VAL A 201 -20.32 3.54 2.49
CA VAL A 201 -20.29 3.14 3.90
C VAL A 201 -21.59 2.44 4.30
N LYS A 202 -22.75 2.99 3.90
CA LYS A 202 -24.06 2.35 4.16
C LYS A 202 -24.22 1.02 3.43
N ALA A 203 -23.74 0.94 2.19
CA ALA A 203 -23.82 -0.26 1.36
C ALA A 203 -22.94 -1.40 1.89
N LYS A 204 -21.80 -1.07 2.52
CA LYS A 204 -20.97 -2.06 3.21
C LYS A 204 -21.72 -2.68 4.41
N GLY A 205 -22.49 -1.88 5.16
CA GLY A 205 -23.51 -2.38 6.09
C GLY A 205 -23.05 -3.38 7.16
N GLY A 206 -21.74 -3.46 7.45
CA GLY A 206 -21.09 -4.47 8.29
C GLY A 206 -19.58 -4.59 8.00
N ASP A 207 -18.97 -5.73 8.35
CA ASP A 207 -17.53 -5.98 8.12
C ASP A 207 -17.20 -6.43 6.68
N GLU A 208 -18.15 -7.07 5.97
CA GLU A 208 -17.92 -7.59 4.61
C GLU A 208 -18.60 -6.73 3.55
N TRP A 209 -17.87 -6.39 2.50
CA TRP A 209 -18.47 -5.85 1.27
C TRP A 209 -19.19 -6.96 0.50
N PRO A 210 -20.17 -6.62 -0.36
CA PRO A 210 -20.79 -7.59 -1.25
C PRO A 210 -19.73 -8.35 -2.06
N ARG A 211 -19.87 -9.68 -2.13
CA ARG A 211 -18.92 -10.53 -2.87
C ARG A 211 -19.01 -10.28 -4.38
N ASP A 212 -20.21 -9.99 -4.88
CA ASP A 212 -20.50 -9.74 -6.29
C ASP A 212 -20.07 -8.31 -6.70
N ARG A 213 -19.01 -8.22 -7.53
CA ARG A 213 -18.46 -6.95 -8.03
C ARG A 213 -19.46 -6.27 -8.96
N ARG A 214 -20.10 -7.00 -9.87
CA ARG A 214 -21.16 -6.48 -10.75
C ARG A 214 -22.32 -5.89 -9.95
N ALA A 215 -22.83 -6.59 -8.94
CA ALA A 215 -23.91 -6.08 -8.09
C ALA A 215 -23.49 -4.81 -7.33
N THR A 216 -22.22 -4.74 -6.92
CA THR A 216 -21.67 -3.55 -6.27
C THR A 216 -21.67 -2.34 -7.20
N PHE A 217 -21.22 -2.51 -8.46
CA PHE A 217 -21.26 -1.46 -9.47
C PHE A 217 -22.70 -1.07 -9.85
N GLU A 218 -23.61 -2.03 -9.99
CA GLU A 218 -25.03 -1.77 -10.27
C GLU A 218 -25.67 -0.92 -9.16
N ASN A 219 -25.43 -1.28 -7.90
CA ASN A 219 -25.94 -0.53 -6.75
C ASN A 219 -25.34 0.88 -6.66
N ALA A 220 -24.03 1.02 -6.93
CA ALA A 220 -23.36 2.32 -6.98
C ALA A 220 -23.97 3.21 -8.08
N CYS A 221 -24.11 2.70 -9.30
CA CYS A 221 -24.69 3.46 -10.42
C CYS A 221 -26.14 3.84 -10.15
N ARG A 222 -26.97 2.94 -9.58
CA ARG A 222 -28.34 3.27 -9.15
C ARG A 222 -28.38 4.39 -8.12
N ALA A 223 -27.43 4.39 -7.19
CA ALA A 223 -27.36 5.41 -6.16
C ALA A 223 -26.95 6.78 -6.73
N LEU A 224 -26.02 6.80 -7.70
CA LEU A 224 -25.60 8.01 -8.43
C LEU A 224 -26.68 8.57 -9.36
N ALA A 225 -27.45 7.69 -10.01
CA ALA A 225 -28.55 8.07 -10.90
C ALA A 225 -29.72 8.74 -10.15
N ARG A 226 -29.89 8.43 -8.86
CA ARG A 226 -31.05 8.85 -8.07
C ARG A 226 -30.91 10.30 -7.61
N GLU A 227 -31.81 11.17 -8.09
CA GLU A 227 -31.96 12.52 -7.54
C GLU A 227 -32.46 12.45 -6.09
N ARG A 228 -31.70 13.08 -5.18
CA ARG A 228 -32.04 13.12 -3.75
C ARG A 228 -32.44 14.49 -3.26
N ASN A 229 -32.15 15.54 -4.01
CA ASN A 229 -32.59 16.87 -3.65
C ASN A 229 -34.12 16.96 -3.76
N ASP A 230 -34.78 17.20 -2.64
CA ASP A 230 -36.25 17.24 -2.55
C ASP A 230 -36.88 18.28 -3.48
N GLU A 231 -36.26 19.46 -3.62
CA GLU A 231 -36.72 20.52 -4.51
C GLU A 231 -36.65 20.06 -5.98
N HIS A 232 -35.51 19.50 -6.39
CA HIS A 232 -35.38 18.91 -7.73
C HIS A 232 -36.34 17.75 -7.95
N ARG A 233 -36.58 16.89 -6.95
CA ARG A 233 -37.55 15.78 -7.04
C ARG A 233 -38.98 16.28 -7.22
N VAL A 234 -39.39 17.29 -6.44
CA VAL A 234 -40.74 17.86 -6.52
C VAL A 234 -40.97 18.47 -7.89
N VAL A 235 -39.98 19.16 -8.44
CA VAL A 235 -40.09 19.76 -9.77
C VAL A 235 -40.05 18.72 -10.90
N GLN A 236 -39.24 17.67 -10.76
CA GLN A 236 -39.17 16.57 -11.73
C GLN A 236 -40.48 15.75 -11.81
N ARG A 237 -41.34 15.80 -10.79
CA ARG A 237 -42.68 15.16 -10.82
C ARG A 237 -43.64 15.82 -11.83
N SER A 238 -43.33 17.02 -12.34
CA SER A 238 -44.17 17.75 -13.29
C SER A 238 -43.91 17.42 -14.77
N ALA A 239 -42.88 16.61 -15.07
CA ALA A 239 -42.57 16.06 -16.39
C ALA A 239 -42.77 14.52 -16.36
N PRO A 240 -42.88 13.80 -17.51
CA PRO A 240 -42.92 12.34 -17.45
C PRO A 240 -41.70 11.81 -16.70
N LEU A 241 -41.98 11.09 -15.60
CA LEU A 241 -40.94 10.56 -14.71
C LEU A 241 -40.09 9.54 -15.48
N LEU A 242 -38.84 9.90 -15.77
CA LEU A 242 -37.87 8.94 -16.26
C LEU A 242 -37.51 7.96 -15.14
N SER A 243 -37.59 6.66 -15.42
CA SER A 243 -37.12 5.65 -14.48
C SER A 243 -35.60 5.73 -14.33
N LEU A 244 -35.09 5.27 -13.17
CA LEU A 244 -33.64 5.19 -12.96
C LEU A 244 -32.96 4.34 -14.03
N ASP A 245 -33.61 3.27 -14.48
CA ASP A 245 -33.07 2.40 -15.54
C ASP A 245 -32.92 3.14 -16.87
N ARG A 246 -33.83 4.08 -17.21
CA ARG A 246 -33.70 4.92 -18.41
C ARG A 246 -32.55 5.91 -18.30
N ILE A 247 -32.36 6.53 -17.13
CA ILE A 247 -31.23 7.44 -16.88
C ILE A 247 -29.91 6.68 -16.96
N MET A 248 -29.82 5.50 -16.35
CA MET A 248 -28.63 4.64 -16.41
C MET A 248 -28.35 4.13 -17.82
N ALA A 249 -29.39 3.77 -18.59
CA ALA A 249 -29.23 3.37 -19.99
C ALA A 249 -28.68 4.52 -20.86
N ALA A 250 -29.18 5.75 -20.65
CA ALA A 250 -28.67 6.94 -21.32
C ALA A 250 -27.20 7.25 -20.91
N ALA A 251 -26.87 7.13 -19.62
CA ALA A 251 -25.50 7.26 -19.16
C ALA A 251 -24.57 6.20 -19.75
N GLY A 252 -25.05 4.95 -19.89
CA GLY A 252 -24.33 3.88 -20.56
C GLY A 252 -24.13 4.14 -22.04
N HIS A 253 -25.12 4.72 -22.72
CA HIS A 253 -24.97 5.12 -24.12
C HIS A 253 -23.85 6.16 -24.27
N LEU A 254 -23.88 7.24 -23.49
CA LEU A 254 -22.86 8.29 -23.51
C LEU A 254 -21.48 7.73 -23.15
N SER A 255 -21.39 6.87 -22.14
CA SER A 255 -20.13 6.25 -21.73
C SER A 255 -19.54 5.37 -22.83
N ALA A 256 -20.37 4.58 -23.52
CA ALA A 256 -19.92 3.77 -24.65
C ALA A 256 -19.40 4.66 -25.80
N LEU A 257 -20.11 5.75 -26.12
CA LEU A 257 -19.67 6.69 -27.15
C LEU A 257 -18.33 7.34 -26.79
N LEU A 258 -18.20 7.92 -25.58
CA LEU A 258 -16.94 8.53 -25.13
C LEU A 258 -15.77 7.55 -25.23
N LEU A 259 -15.92 6.33 -24.71
CA LEU A 259 -14.86 5.33 -24.72
C LEU A 259 -14.49 4.87 -26.14
N LEU A 260 -15.49 4.58 -26.99
CA LEU A 260 -15.25 4.04 -28.33
C LEU A 260 -14.78 5.09 -29.35
N SER A 261 -15.12 6.35 -29.13
CA SER A 261 -14.71 7.46 -30.01
C SER A 261 -13.48 8.21 -29.52
N ASP A 262 -12.97 7.87 -28.33
CA ASP A 262 -11.86 8.57 -27.64
C ASP A 262 -12.13 10.07 -27.42
N ASN A 263 -13.40 10.46 -27.32
CA ASN A 263 -13.80 11.81 -26.93
C ASN A 263 -13.63 11.99 -25.41
N GLU A 264 -13.13 13.15 -25.00
CA GLU A 264 -12.82 13.41 -23.59
C GLU A 264 -14.07 13.76 -22.77
N ARG A 265 -15.04 14.46 -23.38
CA ARG A 265 -16.17 15.08 -22.66
C ARG A 265 -17.43 15.18 -23.51
N VAL A 266 -18.57 15.27 -22.84
CA VAL A 266 -19.88 15.55 -23.47
C VAL A 266 -20.21 17.03 -23.34
N SER A 267 -20.68 17.68 -24.42
CA SER A 267 -21.24 19.04 -24.39
C SER A 267 -22.75 19.03 -24.59
N ILE A 268 -23.46 19.99 -23.99
CA ILE A 268 -24.91 20.14 -24.20
C ILE A 268 -25.20 20.83 -25.53
N ASP A 269 -24.48 21.91 -25.84
CA ASP A 269 -24.64 22.72 -27.05
C ASP A 269 -23.50 22.43 -28.04
N SER A 270 -23.68 22.87 -29.29
CA SER A 270 -22.67 22.73 -30.35
C SER A 270 -21.31 23.28 -29.89
N SER A 271 -20.32 22.39 -29.80
CA SER A 271 -18.94 22.76 -29.49
C SER A 271 -18.12 22.79 -30.77
N ALA A 272 -17.22 23.76 -30.90
CA ALA A 272 -16.19 23.73 -31.95
C ALA A 272 -15.01 22.81 -31.57
N ASP A 273 -15.05 22.22 -30.37
CA ASP A 273 -14.04 21.31 -29.84
C ASP A 273 -14.21 19.91 -30.47
N PRO A 274 -13.25 19.44 -31.30
CA PRO A 274 -13.33 18.13 -31.93
C PRO A 274 -13.18 16.97 -30.94
N GLU A 275 -12.72 17.23 -29.71
CA GLU A 275 -12.57 16.22 -28.64
C GLU A 275 -13.83 16.14 -27.75
N SER A 276 -14.91 16.84 -28.13
CA SER A 276 -16.16 16.87 -27.40
C SER A 276 -17.31 16.22 -28.17
N LEU A 277 -18.01 15.30 -27.51
CA LEU A 277 -19.24 14.70 -28.00
C LEU A 277 -20.44 15.62 -27.71
N CYS A 278 -21.03 16.24 -28.74
CA CYS A 278 -22.23 17.06 -28.56
C CYS A 278 -23.48 16.19 -28.41
N LEU A 279 -24.32 16.47 -27.40
CA LEU A 279 -25.58 15.76 -27.19
C LEU A 279 -26.56 15.88 -28.37
N GLU A 280 -26.54 17.02 -29.08
CA GLU A 280 -27.45 17.28 -30.20
C GLU A 280 -27.09 16.46 -31.45
N ASP A 281 -25.82 16.06 -31.58
CA ASP A 281 -25.33 15.25 -32.71
C ASP A 281 -25.66 13.76 -32.55
N ILE A 282 -26.12 13.35 -31.37
CA ILE A 282 -26.48 11.95 -31.08
C ILE A 282 -27.88 11.67 -31.66
N ALA A 283 -27.91 11.11 -32.88
CA ALA A 283 -29.13 10.79 -33.60
C ALA A 283 -29.99 9.71 -32.90
N ASP A 284 -29.35 8.73 -32.26
CA ASP A 284 -30.01 7.60 -31.60
C ASP A 284 -30.13 7.84 -30.09
N GLY A 285 -31.33 7.99 -29.54
CA GLY A 285 -31.53 8.00 -28.08
C GLY A 285 -32.61 8.94 -27.59
N ASP A 286 -33.04 8.71 -26.35
CA ASP A 286 -33.96 9.61 -25.65
C ASP A 286 -33.19 10.85 -25.19
N GLN A 287 -33.28 11.93 -25.98
CA GLN A 287 -32.62 13.22 -25.72
C GLN A 287 -32.97 13.79 -24.34
N GLN A 288 -34.18 13.53 -23.83
CA GLN A 288 -34.54 13.92 -22.46
C GLN A 288 -33.74 13.11 -21.44
N ALA A 289 -33.60 11.80 -21.65
CA ALA A 289 -32.82 10.93 -20.78
C ALA A 289 -31.31 11.22 -20.83
N LEU A 290 -30.74 11.51 -21.99
CA LEU A 290 -29.33 11.92 -22.15
C LEU A 290 -29.03 13.19 -21.35
N ARG A 291 -29.89 14.21 -21.49
CA ARG A 291 -29.79 15.45 -20.71
C ARG A 291 -29.96 15.23 -19.22
N ARG A 292 -30.77 14.26 -18.78
CA ARG A 292 -30.86 13.91 -17.34
C ARG A 292 -29.65 13.12 -16.85
N ALA A 293 -29.06 12.27 -17.68
CA ALA A 293 -27.88 11.48 -17.32
C ALA A 293 -26.68 12.39 -17.00
N VAL A 294 -26.34 13.33 -17.89
CA VAL A 294 -25.20 14.27 -17.68
C VAL A 294 -25.40 15.21 -16.48
N LYS A 295 -26.64 15.44 -16.05
CA LYS A 295 -26.97 16.24 -14.86
C LYS A 295 -27.07 15.45 -13.55
N SER A 296 -26.93 14.12 -13.62
CA SER A 296 -26.91 13.24 -12.45
C SER A 296 -25.48 13.07 -11.92
N ASN A 297 -25.31 12.40 -10.77
CA ASN A 297 -23.97 12.07 -10.25
C ASN A 297 -23.25 10.97 -11.05
N LEU A 298 -23.82 10.51 -12.16
CA LEU A 298 -23.13 9.63 -13.11
C LEU A 298 -22.13 10.41 -13.98
N PHE A 299 -22.18 11.75 -13.95
CA PHE A 299 -21.24 12.64 -14.61
C PHE A 299 -20.82 13.76 -13.64
N SER A 300 -19.62 14.27 -13.86
CA SER A 300 -19.02 15.44 -13.22
C SER A 300 -18.78 16.51 -14.26
N VAL A 301 -18.73 17.77 -13.84
CA VAL A 301 -18.37 18.88 -14.74
C VAL A 301 -16.87 19.12 -14.64
N ASP A 302 -16.17 19.06 -15.78
CA ASP A 302 -14.75 19.37 -15.87
C ASP A 302 -14.51 20.90 -15.76
N PRO A 303 -13.25 21.35 -15.61
CA PRO A 303 -12.94 22.78 -15.51
C PRO A 303 -13.32 23.61 -16.75
N ASP A 304 -13.47 22.99 -17.91
CA ASP A 304 -13.78 23.63 -19.19
C ASP A 304 -15.30 23.63 -19.47
N GLY A 305 -16.10 23.04 -18.58
CA GLY A 305 -17.56 23.04 -18.61
C GLY A 305 -18.18 21.82 -19.31
N GLY A 306 -17.36 20.86 -19.73
CA GLY A 306 -17.81 19.58 -20.29
C GLY A 306 -18.24 18.58 -19.22
N PHE A 307 -19.02 17.59 -19.61
CA PHE A 307 -19.46 16.51 -18.74
C PHE A 307 -18.60 15.27 -18.95
N VAL A 308 -17.99 14.79 -17.88
CA VAL A 308 -17.13 13.60 -17.88
C VAL A 308 -17.64 12.58 -16.86
N PRO A 309 -17.53 11.26 -17.12
CA PRO A 309 -17.79 10.26 -16.09
C PRO A 309 -16.86 10.50 -14.89
N PRO A 310 -17.34 10.38 -13.64
CA PRO A 310 -16.53 10.67 -12.45
C PRO A 310 -15.38 9.67 -12.27
N HIS A 311 -15.47 8.51 -12.89
CA HIS A 311 -14.40 7.51 -12.92
C HIS A 311 -14.53 6.61 -14.14
N ARG A 312 -13.39 6.26 -14.76
CA ARG A 312 -13.34 5.43 -15.97
C ARG A 312 -14.06 4.08 -15.81
N GLN A 313 -13.83 3.38 -14.69
CA GLN A 313 -14.46 2.06 -14.46
C GLN A 313 -16.00 2.11 -14.40
N LEU A 314 -16.61 3.24 -14.01
CA LEU A 314 -18.06 3.40 -14.05
C LEU A 314 -18.56 3.57 -15.49
N ALA A 315 -17.80 4.33 -16.29
CA ALA A 315 -18.07 4.48 -17.73
C ALA A 315 -17.95 3.13 -18.45
N GLU A 316 -16.90 2.34 -18.14
CA GLU A 316 -16.71 1.00 -18.71
C GLU A 316 -17.85 0.05 -18.34
N PHE A 317 -18.26 0.05 -17.06
CA PHE A 317 -19.39 -0.75 -16.60
C PHE A 317 -20.72 -0.37 -17.30
N LEU A 318 -21.06 0.92 -17.31
CA LEU A 318 -22.31 1.40 -17.92
C LEU A 318 -22.29 1.27 -19.45
N GLY A 319 -21.15 1.54 -20.08
CA GLY A 319 -20.93 1.35 -21.50
C GLY A 319 -21.09 -0.11 -21.92
N ALA A 320 -20.48 -1.04 -21.18
CA ALA A 320 -20.63 -2.47 -21.43
C ALA A 320 -22.08 -2.93 -21.27
N ARG A 321 -22.79 -2.42 -20.26
CA ARG A 321 -24.21 -2.70 -20.08
C ARG A 321 -25.04 -2.23 -21.27
N PHE A 322 -24.77 -1.04 -21.79
CA PHE A 322 -25.44 -0.53 -23.00
C PHE A 322 -25.14 -1.39 -24.23
N LEU A 323 -23.87 -1.74 -24.46
CA LEU A 323 -23.46 -2.60 -25.57
C LEU A 323 -24.12 -3.99 -25.49
N HIS A 324 -24.22 -4.57 -24.29
CA HIS A 324 -24.96 -5.81 -24.08
C HIS A 324 -26.44 -5.67 -24.47
N THR A 325 -27.14 -4.60 -24.08
CA THR A 325 -28.52 -4.37 -24.53
C THR A 325 -28.63 -4.26 -26.05
N ARG A 326 -27.64 -3.68 -26.73
CA ARG A 326 -27.62 -3.61 -28.20
C ARG A 326 -27.43 -5.00 -28.83
N ILE A 327 -26.56 -5.83 -28.27
CA ILE A 327 -26.34 -7.21 -28.71
C ILE A 327 -27.62 -8.04 -28.53
N ASP A 328 -28.26 -7.94 -27.36
CA ASP A 328 -29.52 -8.62 -27.05
C ASP A 328 -30.66 -8.16 -27.98
N SER A 329 -30.60 -6.91 -28.45
CA SER A 329 -31.52 -6.35 -29.46
C SER A 329 -31.16 -6.71 -30.91
N GLY A 330 -30.19 -7.60 -31.14
CA GLY A 330 -29.84 -8.14 -32.46
C GLY A 330 -28.62 -7.52 -33.15
N VAL A 331 -27.88 -6.62 -32.50
CA VAL A 331 -26.59 -6.14 -33.05
C VAL A 331 -25.57 -7.28 -32.97
N PRO A 332 -24.91 -7.67 -34.08
CA PRO A 332 -23.91 -8.74 -34.02
C PRO A 332 -22.74 -8.36 -33.12
N ALA A 333 -22.41 -9.22 -32.16
CA ALA A 333 -21.29 -9.01 -31.23
C ALA A 333 -19.94 -8.81 -31.94
N SER A 334 -19.75 -9.44 -33.11
CA SER A 334 -18.57 -9.24 -33.94
C SER A 334 -18.39 -7.79 -34.39
N ARG A 335 -19.47 -7.04 -34.61
CA ARG A 335 -19.38 -5.61 -34.95
C ARG A 335 -19.00 -4.76 -33.76
N VAL A 336 -19.48 -5.10 -32.56
CA VAL A 336 -19.08 -4.41 -31.32
C VAL A 336 -17.61 -4.69 -31.05
N LEU A 337 -17.18 -5.94 -31.15
CA LEU A 337 -15.77 -6.34 -30.99
C LEU A 337 -14.85 -5.60 -31.97
N ALA A 338 -15.27 -5.45 -33.23
CA ALA A 338 -14.48 -4.76 -34.25
C ALA A 338 -14.18 -3.28 -33.90
N LEU A 339 -15.03 -2.64 -33.08
CA LEU A 339 -14.77 -1.27 -32.58
C LEU A 339 -13.74 -1.22 -31.46
N MET A 340 -13.40 -2.37 -30.87
CA MET A 340 -12.54 -2.48 -29.69
C MET A 340 -11.21 -3.17 -29.98
N THR A 341 -11.09 -3.82 -31.13
CA THR A 341 -9.92 -4.60 -31.53
C THR A 341 -9.04 -3.85 -32.52
N GLY A 342 -7.72 -3.92 -32.32
CA GLY A 342 -6.74 -3.46 -33.30
C GLY A 342 -6.63 -4.39 -34.51
N GLU A 343 -5.76 -4.03 -35.46
CA GLU A 343 -5.47 -4.84 -36.66
C GLU A 343 -4.90 -6.23 -36.31
N ASP A 344 -4.27 -6.36 -35.15
CA ASP A 344 -3.75 -7.61 -34.59
C ASP A 344 -4.85 -8.53 -34.04
N GLY A 345 -6.11 -8.07 -34.03
CA GLY A 345 -7.25 -8.81 -33.49
C GLY A 345 -7.27 -8.88 -31.97
N VAL A 346 -6.48 -8.06 -31.27
CA VAL A 346 -6.45 -7.96 -29.80
C VAL A 346 -7.20 -6.70 -29.37
N VAL A 347 -7.85 -6.74 -28.20
CA VAL A 347 -8.50 -5.56 -27.64
C VAL A 347 -7.46 -4.49 -27.30
N VAL A 348 -7.68 -3.28 -27.80
CA VAL A 348 -6.85 -2.11 -27.51
C VAL A 348 -6.79 -1.89 -26.01
N THR A 349 -5.59 -1.61 -25.47
CA THR A 349 -5.33 -1.53 -24.02
C THR A 349 -6.34 -0.67 -23.26
N GLU A 350 -6.69 0.50 -23.80
CA GLU A 350 -7.67 1.42 -23.20
C GLU A 350 -9.08 0.81 -23.12
N LEU A 351 -9.45 -0.08 -24.04
CA LEU A 351 -10.79 -0.67 -24.12
C LEU A 351 -10.90 -2.02 -23.41
N ARG A 352 -9.83 -2.49 -22.76
CA ARG A 352 -9.83 -3.78 -22.03
C ARG A 352 -10.83 -3.80 -20.90
N GLY A 353 -10.99 -2.70 -20.16
CA GLY A 353 -12.00 -2.60 -19.10
C GLY A 353 -13.44 -2.71 -19.61
N LEU A 354 -13.74 -2.00 -20.70
CA LEU A 354 -15.04 -2.09 -21.38
C LEU A 354 -15.31 -3.52 -21.90
N SER A 355 -14.31 -4.17 -22.51
CA SER A 355 -14.41 -5.53 -23.05
C SER A 355 -14.66 -6.55 -21.93
N ALA A 356 -13.93 -6.40 -20.82
CA ALA A 356 -14.04 -7.28 -19.67
C ALA A 356 -15.41 -7.20 -19.00
N TRP A 357 -15.97 -6.00 -18.85
CA TRP A 357 -17.35 -5.84 -18.37
C TRP A 357 -18.36 -6.41 -19.36
N LEU A 358 -18.16 -6.22 -20.67
CA LEU A 358 -19.05 -6.80 -21.67
C LEU A 358 -19.08 -8.34 -21.59
N ALA A 359 -17.93 -8.98 -21.34
CA ALA A 359 -17.86 -10.42 -21.11
C ALA A 359 -18.64 -10.87 -19.84
N ALA A 360 -18.67 -10.02 -18.80
CA ALA A 360 -19.46 -10.26 -17.60
C ALA A 360 -20.98 -10.13 -17.84
N PHE A 361 -21.41 -9.23 -18.72
CA PHE A 361 -22.81 -9.05 -19.10
C PHE A 361 -23.30 -10.09 -20.11
N ASP A 362 -22.57 -10.28 -21.21
CA ASP A 362 -23.04 -10.99 -22.40
C ASP A 362 -22.46 -12.42 -22.51
N ARG A 363 -23.28 -13.41 -22.11
CA ARG A 363 -22.86 -14.83 -22.18
C ARG A 363 -22.66 -15.32 -23.61
N SER A 364 -23.44 -14.81 -24.56
CA SER A 364 -23.41 -15.29 -25.96
C SER A 364 -22.08 -14.98 -26.64
N SER A 365 -21.48 -13.83 -26.30
CA SER A 365 -20.24 -13.31 -26.90
C SER A 365 -19.01 -13.60 -26.05
N ARG A 366 -19.18 -14.01 -24.79
CA ARG A 366 -18.12 -14.24 -23.81
C ARG A 366 -16.97 -15.10 -24.34
N ARG A 367 -17.27 -16.22 -25.02
CA ARG A 367 -16.23 -17.10 -25.57
C ARG A 367 -15.42 -16.43 -26.69
N ALA A 368 -16.03 -15.53 -27.47
CA ALA A 368 -15.30 -14.75 -28.46
C ALA A 368 -14.39 -13.73 -27.75
N LEU A 369 -14.93 -12.97 -26.79
CA LEU A 369 -14.19 -12.02 -25.97
C LEU A 369 -12.98 -12.69 -25.27
N ILE A 370 -13.17 -13.86 -24.67
CA ILE A 370 -12.09 -14.66 -24.02
C ILE A 370 -10.97 -15.01 -25.00
N ARG A 371 -11.29 -15.34 -26.26
CA ARG A 371 -10.27 -15.65 -27.26
C ARG A 371 -9.49 -14.41 -27.70
N THR A 372 -10.18 -13.28 -27.80
CA THR A 372 -9.62 -12.00 -28.24
C THR A 372 -8.71 -11.38 -27.18
N ASP A 373 -9.12 -11.38 -25.91
CA ASP A 373 -8.34 -10.80 -24.82
C ASP A 373 -8.62 -11.47 -23.45
N PRO A 374 -8.04 -12.65 -23.18
CA PRO A 374 -8.23 -13.33 -21.89
C PRO A 374 -7.60 -12.55 -20.73
N VAL A 375 -6.48 -11.84 -20.97
CA VAL A 375 -5.76 -11.07 -19.95
C VAL A 375 -6.60 -9.89 -19.47
N GLY A 376 -7.15 -9.09 -20.40
CA GLY A 376 -8.03 -7.99 -20.04
C GLY A 376 -9.28 -8.46 -19.27
N ILE A 377 -9.87 -9.59 -19.66
CA ILE A 377 -11.05 -10.13 -18.98
C ILE A 377 -10.77 -10.50 -17.53
N ALA A 378 -9.66 -11.18 -17.25
CA ALA A 378 -9.36 -11.56 -15.87
C ALA A 378 -8.89 -10.39 -15.01
N LEU A 379 -8.17 -9.42 -15.57
CA LEU A 379 -7.67 -8.26 -14.82
C LEU A 379 -8.78 -7.27 -14.47
N TYR A 380 -9.62 -6.93 -15.45
CA TYR A 380 -10.58 -5.83 -15.31
C TYR A 380 -12.02 -6.29 -15.07
N GLY A 381 -12.37 -7.51 -15.47
CA GLY A 381 -13.73 -8.01 -15.47
C GLY A 381 -14.21 -8.57 -14.13
N ASP A 382 -15.50 -8.89 -14.09
CA ASP A 382 -16.08 -9.72 -13.05
C ASP A 382 -16.30 -11.15 -13.60
N ILE A 383 -15.34 -12.03 -13.30
CA ILE A 383 -15.38 -13.43 -13.71
C ILE A 383 -15.98 -14.35 -12.63
N GLN A 384 -16.43 -13.81 -11.50
CA GLN A 384 -16.98 -14.66 -10.42
C GLN A 384 -18.26 -15.38 -10.88
N GLY A 385 -19.07 -14.73 -11.72
CA GLY A 385 -20.28 -15.29 -12.31
C GLY A 385 -20.05 -16.24 -13.50
N PHE A 386 -18.81 -16.56 -13.85
CA PHE A 386 -18.50 -17.50 -14.94
C PHE A 386 -18.70 -18.93 -14.45
N ARG A 387 -19.22 -19.79 -15.31
CA ARG A 387 -19.31 -21.23 -15.08
C ARG A 387 -17.92 -21.87 -15.13
N GLY A 388 -17.81 -23.07 -14.57
CA GLY A 388 -16.57 -23.85 -14.58
C GLY A 388 -15.99 -24.00 -15.99
N ASP A 389 -16.80 -24.38 -16.98
CA ASP A 389 -16.37 -24.55 -18.38
C ASP A 389 -15.90 -23.23 -19.04
N GLU A 390 -16.47 -22.10 -18.63
CA GLU A 390 -16.09 -20.77 -19.11
C GLU A 390 -14.77 -20.32 -18.49
N LYS A 391 -14.55 -20.57 -17.20
CA LYS A 391 -13.26 -20.35 -16.54
C LYS A 391 -12.19 -21.27 -17.10
N GLU A 392 -12.50 -22.53 -17.37
CA GLU A 392 -11.57 -23.44 -18.04
C GLU A 392 -11.20 -22.92 -19.43
N SER A 393 -12.18 -22.44 -20.21
CA SER A 393 -11.93 -21.82 -21.52
C SER A 393 -11.01 -20.60 -21.41
N LEU A 394 -11.19 -19.77 -20.37
CA LEU A 394 -10.32 -18.64 -20.06
C LEU A 394 -8.89 -19.10 -19.73
N LEU A 395 -8.72 -20.11 -18.89
CA LEU A 395 -7.42 -20.69 -18.54
C LEU A 395 -6.72 -21.32 -19.76
N ARG A 396 -7.47 -21.96 -20.67
CA ARG A 396 -6.93 -22.48 -21.93
C ARG A 396 -6.49 -21.36 -22.88
N ALA A 397 -7.20 -20.23 -22.90
CA ALA A 397 -6.77 -19.05 -23.64
C ALA A 397 -5.51 -18.43 -23.02
N PHE A 398 -5.41 -18.44 -21.69
CA PHE A 398 -4.22 -18.02 -20.95
C PHE A 398 -2.98 -18.83 -21.28
N ALA A 399 -3.10 -20.16 -21.37
CA ALA A 399 -1.97 -21.02 -21.73
C ALA A 399 -1.29 -20.62 -23.06
N LYS A 400 -2.01 -19.98 -23.98
CA LYS A 400 -1.47 -19.49 -25.26
C LYS A 400 -0.74 -18.14 -25.16
N ARG A 401 -0.82 -17.47 -24.01
CA ARG A 401 -0.28 -16.13 -23.73
C ARG A 401 0.57 -16.14 -22.45
N ALA A 402 1.40 -17.16 -22.29
CA ALA A 402 2.20 -17.38 -21.09
C ALA A 402 3.11 -16.19 -20.74
N ASP A 403 3.70 -15.55 -21.74
CA ASP A 403 4.57 -14.38 -21.55
C ASP A 403 3.81 -13.18 -20.96
N GLU A 404 2.59 -12.93 -21.43
CA GLU A 404 1.75 -11.86 -20.87
C GLU A 404 1.44 -12.15 -19.40
N ILE A 405 1.07 -13.38 -19.03
CA ILE A 405 0.77 -13.74 -17.64
C ILE A 405 1.93 -13.43 -16.70
N LYS A 406 3.16 -13.72 -17.14
CA LYS A 406 4.39 -13.47 -16.38
C LYS A 406 4.72 -11.98 -16.28
N ALA A 407 4.38 -11.19 -17.29
CA ALA A 407 4.67 -9.76 -17.35
C ALA A 407 3.74 -8.91 -16.46
N TRP A 408 2.51 -9.38 -16.19
CA TRP A 408 1.52 -8.62 -15.42
C TRP A 408 1.64 -8.82 -13.91
N SER A 409 1.49 -7.72 -13.16
CA SER A 409 1.24 -7.76 -11.73
C SER A 409 -0.26 -7.94 -11.47
N TRP A 410 -0.63 -9.12 -10.95
CA TRP A 410 -2.02 -9.50 -10.77
C TRP A 410 -2.65 -8.92 -9.49
N PRO A 411 -3.76 -8.15 -9.60
CA PRO A 411 -4.48 -7.66 -8.43
C PRO A 411 -5.03 -8.80 -7.56
N PRO A 412 -5.02 -8.69 -6.21
CA PRO A 412 -5.55 -9.71 -5.32
C PRO A 412 -7.01 -10.11 -5.63
N VAL A 413 -7.86 -9.13 -5.98
CA VAL A 413 -9.26 -9.37 -6.32
C VAL A 413 -9.41 -10.22 -7.59
N ALA A 414 -8.64 -9.92 -8.64
CA ALA A 414 -8.65 -10.69 -9.89
C ALA A 414 -8.23 -12.14 -9.66
N LEU A 415 -7.18 -12.34 -8.86
CA LEU A 415 -6.71 -13.66 -8.47
C LEU A 415 -7.75 -14.44 -7.66
N ALA A 416 -8.41 -13.79 -6.70
CA ALA A 416 -9.44 -14.42 -5.90
C ALA A 416 -10.65 -14.84 -6.75
N SER A 417 -11.06 -14.03 -7.74
CA SER A 417 -12.18 -14.35 -8.65
C SER A 417 -11.92 -15.56 -9.55
N LEU A 418 -10.65 -15.89 -9.82
CA LEU A 418 -10.28 -17.10 -10.54
C LEU A 418 -10.52 -18.37 -9.72
N ILE A 419 -10.47 -18.29 -8.38
CA ILE A 419 -10.52 -19.48 -7.52
C ILE A 419 -11.96 -19.84 -7.14
N ASP A 420 -12.38 -21.00 -7.58
CA ASP A 420 -13.56 -21.72 -7.12
C ASP A 420 -13.32 -23.24 -7.11
N SER A 421 -14.31 -24.01 -6.62
CA SER A 421 -14.22 -25.47 -6.54
C SER A 421 -13.87 -26.14 -7.87
N HIS A 422 -14.30 -25.61 -9.01
CA HIS A 422 -14.00 -26.19 -10.32
C HIS A 422 -12.55 -25.92 -10.75
N THR A 423 -12.09 -24.68 -10.62
CA THR A 423 -10.69 -24.32 -10.94
C THR A 423 -9.68 -24.98 -10.01
N VAL A 424 -10.07 -25.28 -8.76
CA VAL A 424 -9.22 -26.05 -7.84
C VAL A 424 -9.13 -27.51 -8.26
N GLN A 425 -10.23 -28.13 -8.71
CA GLN A 425 -10.20 -29.47 -9.30
C GLN A 425 -9.34 -29.51 -10.57
N LEU A 426 -9.42 -28.49 -11.42
CA LEU A 426 -8.55 -28.36 -12.61
C LEU A 426 -7.08 -28.25 -12.21
N LEU A 427 -6.77 -27.43 -11.21
CA LEU A 427 -5.41 -27.28 -10.69
C LEU A 427 -4.87 -28.61 -10.14
N ASP A 428 -5.67 -29.37 -9.40
CA ASP A 428 -5.27 -30.68 -8.89
C ASP A 428 -4.99 -31.68 -10.02
N GLY A 429 -5.82 -31.65 -11.08
CA GLY A 429 -5.55 -32.39 -12.31
C GLY A 429 -4.24 -31.97 -12.96
N TYR A 430 -3.97 -30.66 -13.07
CA TYR A 430 -2.76 -30.15 -13.72
C TYR A 430 -1.49 -30.43 -12.92
N LEU A 431 -1.54 -30.41 -11.58
CA LEU A 431 -0.41 -30.81 -10.76
C LEU A 431 -0.12 -32.32 -10.81
N GLY A 432 -1.14 -33.13 -11.13
CA GLY A 432 -1.00 -34.58 -11.28
C GLY A 432 -0.63 -35.07 -12.67
N ASP A 433 -0.60 -34.19 -13.67
CA ASP A 433 -0.23 -34.49 -15.06
C ASP A 433 1.30 -34.46 -15.22
N GLU A 434 1.82 -35.00 -16.32
CA GLU A 434 3.23 -34.92 -16.74
C GLU A 434 3.50 -33.72 -17.67
N ASP A 435 2.47 -33.04 -18.16
CA ASP A 435 2.61 -31.83 -19.00
C ASP A 435 3.31 -30.68 -18.24
N ARG A 436 4.53 -30.35 -18.67
CA ARG A 436 5.34 -29.21 -18.18
C ARG A 436 5.47 -28.10 -19.23
N GLY A 437 4.59 -28.05 -20.22
CA GLY A 437 4.58 -27.00 -21.24
C GLY A 437 4.48 -25.61 -20.63
N GLU A 438 5.12 -24.62 -21.25
CA GLU A 438 5.21 -23.26 -20.71
C GLU A 438 3.82 -22.65 -20.40
N GLY A 439 2.86 -22.85 -21.31
CA GLY A 439 1.47 -22.43 -21.11
C GLY A 439 0.79 -23.10 -19.92
N ARG A 440 1.06 -24.39 -19.70
CA ARG A 440 0.55 -25.14 -18.54
C ARG A 440 1.08 -24.56 -17.25
N GLN A 441 2.39 -24.36 -17.17
CA GLN A 441 3.03 -23.84 -15.95
C GLN A 441 2.57 -22.41 -15.65
N ALA A 442 2.38 -21.57 -16.67
CA ALA A 442 1.84 -20.21 -16.48
C ALA A 442 0.44 -20.21 -15.85
N VAL A 443 -0.45 -21.09 -16.33
CA VAL A 443 -1.80 -21.25 -15.78
C VAL A 443 -1.77 -21.81 -14.35
N VAL A 444 -0.99 -22.87 -14.12
CA VAL A 444 -0.83 -23.47 -12.78
C VAL A 444 -0.39 -22.41 -11.78
N SER A 445 0.58 -21.59 -12.13
CA SER A 445 1.06 -20.55 -11.23
C SER A 445 0.07 -19.44 -10.97
N LEU A 446 -0.72 -19.03 -11.97
CA LEU A 446 -1.79 -18.07 -11.77
C LEU A 446 -2.81 -18.59 -10.75
N LEU A 447 -3.18 -19.87 -10.86
CA LEU A 447 -4.09 -20.53 -9.91
C LEU A 447 -3.45 -20.69 -8.53
N LEU A 448 -2.17 -21.03 -8.43
CA LEU A 448 -1.45 -21.09 -7.14
C LEU A 448 -1.36 -19.71 -6.47
N LEU A 449 -1.13 -18.64 -7.25
CA LEU A 449 -1.14 -17.26 -6.76
C LEU A 449 -2.50 -16.86 -6.16
N GLY A 450 -3.60 -17.25 -6.80
CA GLY A 450 -4.94 -17.03 -6.25
C GLY A 450 -5.22 -17.90 -5.03
N LEU A 451 -4.84 -19.17 -5.09
CA LEU A 451 -5.07 -20.11 -4.00
C LEU A 451 -4.33 -19.73 -2.71
N ALA A 452 -3.12 -19.16 -2.83
CA ALA A 452 -2.34 -18.63 -1.72
C ALA A 452 -2.95 -17.37 -1.06
N ARG A 453 -4.16 -16.96 -1.48
CA ARG A 453 -4.88 -15.78 -0.96
C ARG A 453 -6.32 -16.08 -0.51
N VAL A 454 -6.85 -17.25 -0.85
CA VAL A 454 -8.26 -17.60 -0.60
C VAL A 454 -8.32 -18.77 0.38
N SER A 455 -9.06 -18.59 1.47
CA SER A 455 -9.31 -19.64 2.46
C SER A 455 -10.57 -20.46 2.12
N GLY A 456 -10.64 -21.71 2.59
CA GLY A 456 -11.84 -22.56 2.49
C GLY A 456 -12.11 -23.19 1.11
N ALA A 457 -11.24 -22.96 0.12
CA ALA A 457 -11.29 -23.66 -1.16
C ALA A 457 -10.90 -25.14 -0.95
N HIS A 458 -11.77 -26.07 -1.31
CA HIS A 458 -11.56 -27.50 -1.06
C HIS A 458 -10.46 -28.04 -1.97
N ARG A 459 -9.28 -28.33 -1.40
CA ARG A 459 -8.09 -28.83 -2.12
C ARG A 459 -7.35 -29.93 -1.37
N SER A 460 -6.70 -30.85 -2.09
CA SER A 460 -5.70 -31.74 -1.50
C SER A 460 -4.35 -31.04 -1.27
N CYS A 461 -3.97 -30.83 0.00
CA CYS A 461 -2.62 -30.35 0.35
C CYS A 461 -1.52 -31.33 -0.08
N GLU A 462 -1.85 -32.62 -0.25
CA GLU A 462 -0.92 -33.63 -0.76
C GLU A 462 -0.42 -33.28 -2.17
N ARG A 463 -1.32 -32.81 -3.05
CA ARG A 463 -0.96 -32.38 -4.42
C ARG A 463 -0.04 -31.17 -4.41
N LEU A 464 -0.26 -30.25 -3.47
CA LEU A 464 0.60 -29.09 -3.28
C LEU A 464 2.00 -29.51 -2.85
N GLU A 465 2.08 -30.37 -1.84
CA GLU A 465 3.36 -30.90 -1.35
C GLU A 465 4.11 -31.66 -2.45
N GLN A 466 3.42 -32.54 -3.20
CA GLN A 466 4.00 -33.25 -4.34
C GLN A 466 4.60 -32.28 -5.37
N ALA A 467 3.89 -31.20 -5.71
CA ALA A 467 4.40 -30.19 -6.64
C ALA A 467 5.59 -29.39 -6.08
N VAL A 468 5.67 -29.16 -4.76
CA VAL A 468 6.86 -28.55 -4.15
C VAL A 468 8.08 -29.47 -4.29
N ARG A 469 7.89 -30.79 -4.16
CA ARG A 469 8.95 -31.80 -4.26
C ARG A 469 9.39 -32.10 -5.69
N ASP A 470 8.50 -31.94 -6.67
CA ASP A 470 8.73 -32.30 -8.06
C ASP A 470 9.63 -31.27 -8.79
N VAL A 471 10.87 -31.67 -9.05
CA VAL A 471 11.91 -30.88 -9.72
C VAL A 471 11.66 -30.62 -11.20
N THR A 472 10.68 -31.29 -11.82
CA THR A 472 10.30 -31.05 -13.21
C THR A 472 9.49 -29.76 -13.39
N TRP A 473 8.92 -29.24 -12.30
CA TRP A 473 8.34 -27.89 -12.28
C TRP A 473 9.41 -26.81 -12.25
N GLN A 474 9.11 -25.69 -12.89
CA GLN A 474 9.96 -24.51 -12.79
C GLN A 474 10.08 -24.04 -11.32
N PRO A 475 11.23 -23.52 -10.88
CA PRO A 475 11.46 -23.16 -9.47
C PRO A 475 10.38 -22.27 -8.86
N TRP A 476 9.93 -21.26 -9.60
CA TRP A 476 8.89 -20.34 -9.17
C TRP A 476 7.51 -21.00 -9.00
N VAL A 477 7.18 -22.05 -9.76
CA VAL A 477 5.93 -22.83 -9.58
C VAL A 477 5.99 -23.56 -8.24
N ARG A 478 7.12 -24.20 -7.93
CA ARG A 478 7.36 -24.90 -6.66
C ARG A 478 7.24 -23.94 -5.47
N GLN A 479 7.79 -22.73 -5.60
CA GLN A 479 7.64 -21.69 -4.58
C GLN A 479 6.19 -21.23 -4.39
N LEU A 480 5.43 -21.07 -5.48
CA LEU A 480 4.01 -20.72 -5.40
C LEU A 480 3.17 -21.86 -4.79
N ALA A 481 3.52 -23.11 -5.09
CA ALA A 481 2.93 -24.28 -4.46
C ALA A 481 3.19 -24.28 -2.96
N LEU A 482 4.42 -23.96 -2.53
CA LEU A 482 4.76 -23.85 -1.11
C LEU A 482 3.97 -22.73 -0.42
N ARG A 483 3.84 -21.55 -1.05
CA ARG A 483 3.04 -20.45 -0.49
C ARG A 483 1.57 -20.82 -0.33
N ALA A 484 1.00 -21.52 -1.31
CA ALA A 484 -0.35 -22.03 -1.21
C ALA A 484 -0.46 -23.12 -0.12
N LEU A 485 0.52 -24.01 -0.01
CA LEU A 485 0.55 -25.04 1.03
C LEU A 485 0.56 -24.41 2.43
N LEU A 486 1.43 -23.43 2.67
CA LEU A 486 1.51 -22.70 3.94
C LEU A 486 0.15 -22.12 4.34
N HIS A 487 -0.49 -21.37 3.43
CA HIS A 487 -1.79 -20.73 3.69
C HIS A 487 -2.89 -21.73 4.06
N HIS A 488 -2.88 -22.93 3.48
CA HIS A 488 -3.91 -23.95 3.71
C HIS A 488 -3.54 -24.95 4.82
N SER A 489 -2.26 -25.00 5.23
CA SER A 489 -1.78 -25.83 6.34
C SER A 489 -2.07 -25.24 7.72
N GLU A 490 -2.24 -23.91 7.86
CA GLU A 490 -2.51 -23.26 9.15
C GLU A 490 -3.77 -23.78 9.86
N SER A 491 -4.76 -24.25 9.10
CA SER A 491 -6.05 -24.72 9.64
C SER A 491 -6.09 -26.25 9.85
N ARG A 492 -5.01 -26.98 9.59
CA ARG A 492 -4.96 -28.44 9.63
C ARG A 492 -4.12 -28.95 10.80
N GLU A 493 -4.59 -30.01 11.45
CA GLU A 493 -3.85 -30.68 12.53
C GLU A 493 -2.49 -31.24 12.06
N ASP A 494 -2.40 -31.70 10.81
CA ASP A 494 -1.18 -32.25 10.20
C ASP A 494 -0.39 -31.23 9.36
N GLY A 495 -0.82 -29.97 9.32
CA GLY A 495 -0.21 -28.92 8.49
C GLY A 495 1.23 -28.62 8.88
N VAL A 496 1.48 -28.34 10.16
CA VAL A 496 2.82 -28.07 10.70
C VAL A 496 3.75 -29.28 10.57
N PRO A 497 3.34 -30.51 10.97
CA PRO A 497 4.15 -31.72 10.71
C PRO A 497 4.58 -31.88 9.25
N THR A 498 3.67 -31.63 8.29
CA THR A 498 3.98 -31.74 6.86
C THR A 498 5.03 -30.72 6.42
N LEU A 499 4.91 -29.47 6.85
CA LEU A 499 5.86 -28.41 6.53
C LEU A 499 7.23 -28.66 7.14
N ARG A 500 7.28 -29.19 8.37
CA ARG A 500 8.53 -29.57 9.03
C ARG A 500 9.20 -30.73 8.31
N ALA A 501 8.45 -31.78 7.97
CA ALA A 501 8.97 -32.92 7.21
C ALA A 501 9.56 -32.48 5.86
N LEU A 502 8.92 -31.53 5.17
CA LEU A 502 9.46 -30.96 3.94
C LEU A 502 10.77 -30.20 4.16
N LEU A 503 10.88 -29.43 5.25
CA LEU A 503 12.13 -28.74 5.61
C LEU A 503 13.25 -29.73 5.96
N ASP A 504 12.94 -30.77 6.73
CA ASP A 504 13.87 -31.87 7.05
C ASP A 504 14.34 -32.59 5.78
N ASP A 505 13.44 -32.83 4.83
CA ASP A 505 13.78 -33.45 3.55
C ASP A 505 14.68 -32.57 2.67
N ILE A 506 14.53 -31.24 2.74
CA ILE A 506 15.46 -30.31 2.09
C ILE A 506 16.83 -30.36 2.76
N ARG A 507 16.87 -30.34 4.10
CA ARG A 507 18.12 -30.47 4.87
C ARG A 507 18.87 -31.75 4.50
N ASP A 508 18.14 -32.86 4.44
CA ASP A 508 18.70 -34.18 4.17
C ASP A 508 18.97 -34.43 2.67
N GLY A 509 18.73 -33.43 1.80
CA GLY A 509 18.98 -33.52 0.36
C GLY A 509 17.99 -34.43 -0.40
N ARG A 510 16.89 -34.85 0.23
CA ARG A 510 15.81 -35.62 -0.41
C ARG A 510 14.93 -34.74 -1.30
N VAL A 511 14.89 -33.43 -1.05
CA VAL A 511 14.23 -32.43 -1.88
C VAL A 511 15.25 -31.41 -2.37
N GLU A 512 15.30 -31.21 -3.69
CA GLU A 512 16.24 -30.27 -4.30
C GLU A 512 15.76 -28.82 -4.11
N ASP A 513 16.62 -27.96 -3.53
CA ASP A 513 16.36 -26.53 -3.33
C ASP A 513 17.60 -25.69 -3.69
N ARG A 514 17.96 -25.67 -4.99
CA ARG A 514 19.22 -25.05 -5.44
C ARG A 514 19.30 -23.55 -5.19
N ASP A 515 18.16 -22.86 -5.20
CA ASP A 515 18.02 -21.42 -5.02
C ASP A 515 17.78 -21.01 -3.56
N GLY A 516 17.53 -21.97 -2.66
CA GLY A 516 17.21 -21.74 -1.26
C GLY A 516 15.81 -21.13 -1.05
N GLU A 517 14.98 -21.03 -2.09
CA GLU A 517 13.71 -20.33 -1.97
C GLU A 517 12.71 -21.13 -1.13
N LEU A 518 12.76 -22.47 -1.20
CA LEU A 518 11.87 -23.32 -0.42
C LEU A 518 12.27 -23.33 1.06
N ALA A 519 13.55 -23.61 1.36
CA ALA A 519 14.06 -23.62 2.72
C ALA A 519 13.90 -22.25 3.39
N GLY A 520 14.24 -21.16 2.71
CA GLY A 520 14.11 -19.81 3.26
C GLY A 520 12.66 -19.43 3.57
N THR A 521 11.72 -19.84 2.72
CA THR A 521 10.28 -19.64 2.93
C THR A 521 9.76 -20.47 4.10
N LEU A 522 10.14 -21.75 4.19
CA LEU A 522 9.79 -22.64 5.30
C LEU A 522 10.36 -22.17 6.63
N LEU A 523 11.65 -21.82 6.69
CA LEU A 523 12.29 -21.29 7.89
C LEU A 523 11.61 -19.99 8.35
N SER A 524 11.22 -19.13 7.41
CA SER A 524 10.49 -17.90 7.74
C SER A 524 9.10 -18.16 8.30
N ALA A 525 8.46 -19.29 7.96
CA ALA A 525 7.14 -19.65 8.49
C ALA A 525 7.24 -20.42 9.82
N LEU A 526 8.21 -21.33 9.94
CA LEU A 526 8.31 -22.26 11.06
C LEU A 526 9.14 -21.70 12.24
N TYR A 527 10.08 -20.78 12.01
CA TYR A 527 10.85 -20.16 13.10
C TYR A 527 10.12 -18.94 13.69
N PRO A 528 10.03 -18.81 15.03
CA PRO A 528 10.60 -19.69 16.07
C PRO A 528 9.63 -20.76 16.61
N ASP A 529 8.35 -20.73 16.20
CA ASP A 529 7.27 -21.44 16.89
C ASP A 529 7.31 -22.98 16.72
N HIS A 530 7.91 -23.46 15.63
CA HIS A 530 7.97 -24.88 15.25
C HIS A 530 9.37 -25.37 14.91
N VAL A 531 10.31 -24.44 14.70
CA VAL A 531 11.74 -24.67 14.65
C VAL A 531 12.36 -23.77 15.70
N GLY A 532 12.83 -24.35 16.80
CA GLY A 532 13.31 -23.59 17.95
C GLY A 532 14.73 -23.02 17.78
N PRO A 533 15.16 -22.12 18.68
CA PRO A 533 16.54 -21.60 18.74
C PRO A 533 17.61 -22.69 18.85
N ASP A 534 17.28 -23.83 19.46
CA ASP A 534 18.23 -24.92 19.71
C ASP A 534 18.54 -25.76 18.46
N GLU A 535 17.58 -25.87 17.54
CA GLU A 535 17.68 -26.71 16.33
C GLU A 535 17.88 -25.88 15.05
N ILE A 536 17.67 -24.57 15.07
CA ILE A 536 17.68 -23.74 13.84
C ILE A 536 18.98 -23.88 13.05
N TRP A 537 20.12 -24.01 13.74
CA TRP A 537 21.44 -24.16 13.14
C TRP A 537 21.61 -25.47 12.35
N ASP A 538 20.79 -26.50 12.59
CA ASP A 538 20.78 -27.73 11.79
C ASP A 538 20.32 -27.50 10.35
N TYR A 539 19.62 -26.40 10.10
CA TYR A 539 19.15 -26.02 8.78
C TYR A 539 20.08 -25.03 8.07
N LEU A 540 21.26 -24.75 8.63
CA LEU A 540 22.32 -23.98 7.95
C LEU A 540 23.09 -24.89 6.98
N LEU A 541 22.65 -24.91 5.72
CA LEU A 541 23.21 -25.72 4.66
C LEU A 541 24.44 -25.04 4.04
N PRO A 542 25.41 -25.81 3.51
CA PRO A 542 26.56 -25.25 2.80
C PRO A 542 26.13 -24.38 1.60
N ARG A 543 26.67 -23.16 1.53
CA ARG A 543 26.32 -22.17 0.49
C ARG A 543 26.74 -22.66 -0.89
N ARG A 544 25.83 -22.48 -1.87
CA ARG A 544 26.17 -22.53 -3.29
C ARG A 544 26.38 -21.09 -3.79
N PRO A 545 27.53 -20.76 -4.38
CA PRO A 545 27.85 -19.38 -4.76
C PRO A 545 27.00 -18.97 -5.96
N SER A 546 25.95 -18.15 -5.77
CA SER A 546 25.42 -17.18 -6.75
C SER A 546 24.02 -16.59 -6.47
N MET A 547 23.22 -17.07 -5.50
CA MET A 547 21.81 -16.65 -5.41
C MET A 547 21.48 -15.87 -4.13
N VAL A 548 20.99 -14.63 -4.31
CA VAL A 548 20.33 -13.83 -3.27
C VAL A 548 18.85 -14.20 -3.28
N GLY A 549 18.41 -14.99 -2.30
CA GLY A 549 17.03 -15.50 -2.21
C GLY A 549 16.48 -15.52 -0.79
N ALA A 550 15.28 -16.08 -0.61
CA ALA A 550 14.58 -16.14 0.68
C ALA A 550 15.44 -16.75 1.81
N TYR A 551 16.33 -17.71 1.50
CA TYR A 551 17.23 -18.34 2.47
C TYR A 551 18.22 -17.36 3.08
N ILE A 552 18.96 -16.63 2.23
CA ILE A 552 19.92 -15.63 2.70
C ILE A 552 19.18 -14.53 3.45
N LEU A 553 18.02 -14.09 2.95
CA LEU A 553 17.23 -13.07 3.62
C LEU A 553 16.79 -13.54 5.02
N PHE A 554 16.46 -14.83 5.17
CA PHE A 554 16.17 -15.41 6.49
C PHE A 554 17.35 -15.26 7.44
N TRP A 555 18.52 -15.79 7.08
CA TRP A 555 19.71 -15.76 7.93
C TRP A 555 20.22 -14.35 8.22
N SER A 556 20.27 -13.49 7.21
CA SER A 556 20.84 -12.13 7.32
C SER A 556 19.94 -11.13 8.05
N THR A 557 18.61 -11.29 7.98
CA THR A 557 17.68 -10.27 8.50
C THR A 557 16.54 -10.81 9.35
N ARG A 558 15.99 -11.99 9.03
CA ARG A 558 14.75 -12.46 9.67
C ARG A 558 15.01 -13.24 10.94
N LEU A 559 16.14 -13.97 11.03
CA LEU A 559 16.50 -14.77 12.21
C LEU A 559 16.43 -13.91 13.48
N LEU A 560 17.32 -12.92 13.61
CA LEU A 560 17.38 -12.03 14.77
C LEU A 560 16.07 -11.26 15.00
N ARG A 561 15.41 -10.78 13.94
CA ARG A 561 14.14 -10.04 14.05
C ARG A 561 13.00 -10.92 14.59
N LYS A 562 13.03 -12.23 14.32
CA LYS A 562 12.02 -13.19 14.76
C LYS A 562 12.38 -13.85 16.08
N THR A 563 13.64 -13.83 16.51
CA THR A 563 14.07 -14.37 17.80
C THR A 563 13.49 -13.51 18.95
N PRO A 564 12.66 -14.08 19.83
CA PRO A 564 12.22 -13.38 21.05
C PRO A 564 13.42 -12.99 21.91
N GLY A 565 13.35 -11.85 22.61
CA GLY A 565 14.50 -11.31 23.35
C GLY A 565 15.11 -12.27 24.39
N ASN A 566 14.28 -13.10 25.03
CA ASN A 566 14.74 -14.11 26.00
C ASN A 566 15.41 -15.32 25.35
N ASP A 567 15.15 -15.56 24.05
CA ASP A 567 15.61 -16.74 23.32
C ASP A 567 16.93 -16.51 22.59
N VAL A 568 17.41 -15.26 22.52
CA VAL A 568 18.71 -14.93 21.90
C VAL A 568 19.86 -15.64 22.63
N ILE A 569 19.74 -15.83 23.95
CA ILE A 569 20.73 -16.57 24.75
C ILE A 569 20.76 -18.04 24.33
N ALA A 570 19.60 -18.69 24.21
CA ALA A 570 19.51 -20.08 23.76
C ALA A 570 20.09 -20.23 22.34
N LEU A 571 19.78 -19.27 21.46
CA LEU A 571 20.29 -19.24 20.09
C LEU A 571 21.82 -19.19 20.00
N ILE A 572 22.48 -18.37 20.83
CA ILE A 572 23.95 -18.33 20.91
C ILE A 572 24.52 -19.61 21.51
N GLN A 573 23.89 -20.15 22.57
CA GLN A 573 24.35 -21.39 23.18
C GLN A 573 24.31 -22.56 22.19
N ALA A 574 23.23 -22.66 21.41
CA ALA A 574 23.09 -23.64 20.35
C ALA A 574 24.15 -23.47 19.26
N LEU A 575 24.47 -22.22 18.88
CA LEU A 575 25.55 -21.93 17.93
C LEU A 575 26.92 -22.39 18.47
N LEU A 576 27.21 -22.09 19.74
CA LEU A 576 28.48 -22.44 20.36
C LEU A 576 28.69 -23.95 20.43
N ALA A 577 27.62 -24.71 20.65
CA ALA A 577 27.63 -26.17 20.71
C ALA A 577 28.01 -26.84 19.37
N LYS A 578 27.92 -26.14 18.23
CA LYS A 578 28.31 -26.67 16.91
C LYS A 578 29.83 -26.77 16.69
N GLY A 579 30.65 -26.18 17.56
CA GLY A 579 32.10 -26.25 17.47
C GLY A 579 32.73 -25.29 16.44
N GLN A 580 34.03 -25.41 16.21
CA GLN A 580 34.80 -24.45 15.39
C GLN A 580 34.55 -24.59 13.89
N ASP A 581 34.47 -25.81 13.36
CA ASP A 581 34.28 -26.05 11.91
C ASP A 581 32.97 -25.43 11.39
N PHE A 582 31.89 -25.52 12.16
CA PHE A 582 30.61 -24.90 11.80
C PHE A 582 30.68 -23.37 11.81
N ARG A 583 31.49 -22.81 12.70
CA ARG A 583 31.67 -21.36 12.74
C ARG A 583 32.53 -20.87 11.58
N GLN A 584 33.51 -21.66 11.14
CA GLN A 584 34.24 -21.39 9.90
C GLN A 584 33.28 -21.37 8.71
N GLN A 585 32.34 -22.33 8.63
CA GLN A 585 31.28 -22.31 7.62
C GLN A 585 30.45 -21.01 7.66
N LEU A 586 30.11 -20.47 8.83
CA LEU A 586 29.39 -19.19 8.92
C LEU A 586 30.19 -18.01 8.32
N SER A 587 31.51 -18.01 8.54
CA SER A 587 32.44 -17.01 7.97
C SER A 587 32.45 -17.12 6.44
N ASP A 588 32.67 -18.31 5.91
CA ASP A 588 32.70 -18.59 4.46
C ASP A 588 31.40 -18.17 3.77
N GLN A 589 30.28 -18.25 4.49
CA GLN A 589 28.96 -17.84 4.00
C GLN A 589 28.67 -16.34 4.11
N GLY A 590 29.56 -15.56 4.73
CA GLY A 590 29.38 -14.12 4.92
C GLY A 590 28.36 -13.75 5.99
N LEU A 591 28.12 -14.64 6.97
CA LEU A 591 27.16 -14.43 8.06
C LEU A 591 27.80 -13.87 9.34
N GLY A 592 29.05 -13.40 9.28
CA GLY A 592 29.77 -12.83 10.42
C GLY A 592 29.06 -11.65 11.08
N ASP A 593 28.51 -10.72 10.30
CA ASP A 593 27.77 -9.56 10.82
C ASP A 593 26.52 -9.98 11.62
N VAL A 594 25.87 -11.07 11.21
CA VAL A 594 24.72 -11.64 11.91
C VAL A 594 25.15 -12.22 13.25
N VAL A 595 26.27 -12.95 13.29
CA VAL A 595 26.83 -13.51 14.53
C VAL A 595 27.19 -12.39 15.51
N LEU A 596 27.78 -11.30 15.03
CA LEU A 596 28.10 -10.14 15.87
C LEU A 596 26.84 -9.44 16.39
N ALA A 597 25.81 -9.29 15.56
CA ALA A 597 24.53 -8.72 15.99
C ALA A 597 23.82 -9.61 17.02
N LEU A 598 23.85 -10.94 16.83
CA LEU A 598 23.35 -11.91 17.81
C LEU A 598 24.10 -11.77 19.14
N LEU A 599 25.43 -11.71 19.09
CA LEU A 599 26.28 -11.52 20.28
C LEU A 599 25.94 -10.24 21.04
N ALA A 600 25.81 -9.11 20.35
CA ALA A 600 25.42 -7.84 20.96
C ALA A 600 24.07 -7.96 21.68
N ASN A 601 23.07 -8.59 21.04
CA ASN A 601 21.74 -8.78 21.62
C ASN A 601 21.77 -9.75 22.81
N ALA A 602 22.55 -10.83 22.76
CA ALA A 602 22.68 -11.76 23.88
C ALA A 602 23.37 -11.12 25.08
N LEU A 603 24.40 -10.29 24.86
CA LEU A 603 25.06 -9.53 25.94
C LEU A 603 24.13 -8.48 26.54
N ALA A 604 23.30 -7.82 25.72
CA ALA A 604 22.29 -6.90 26.23
C ALA A 604 21.20 -7.62 27.04
N ALA A 605 20.83 -8.84 26.66
CA ALA A 605 19.86 -9.67 27.39
C ALA A 605 20.47 -10.35 28.63
N ALA A 606 21.79 -10.54 28.66
CA ALA A 606 22.49 -11.08 29.81
C ALA A 606 22.46 -10.08 30.98
N GLY A 607 21.82 -10.49 32.07
CA GLY A 607 21.92 -9.75 33.33
C GLY A 607 23.33 -9.83 33.93
N ASP A 608 23.61 -8.95 34.90
CA ASP A 608 24.92 -8.85 35.56
C ASP A 608 25.31 -10.12 36.35
N ASP A 609 24.35 -11.03 36.59
CA ASP A 609 24.56 -12.32 37.28
C ASP A 609 25.08 -13.45 36.37
N THR A 610 25.27 -13.18 35.07
CA THR A 610 25.78 -14.18 34.13
C THR A 610 27.24 -14.54 34.45
N ARG A 611 27.55 -15.85 34.56
CA ARG A 611 28.90 -16.31 34.89
C ARG A 611 29.91 -15.82 33.85
N VAL A 612 31.05 -15.31 34.34
CA VAL A 612 32.18 -14.81 33.52
C VAL A 612 32.62 -15.84 32.48
N ALA A 613 32.73 -17.12 32.88
CA ALA A 613 33.08 -18.22 32.00
C ALA A 613 32.11 -18.40 30.81
N THR A 614 30.81 -18.15 31.03
CA THR A 614 29.77 -18.22 29.99
C THR A 614 29.87 -17.05 29.03
N LEU A 615 30.03 -15.83 29.56
CA LEU A 615 30.20 -14.63 28.75
C LEU A 615 31.48 -14.72 27.91
N TYR A 616 32.56 -15.26 28.46
CA TYR A 616 33.79 -15.48 27.72
C TYR A 616 33.61 -16.45 26.56
N ASN A 617 32.87 -17.57 26.74
CA ASN A 617 32.53 -18.48 25.65
C ASN A 617 31.82 -17.76 24.49
N TRP A 618 30.98 -16.77 24.79
CA TRP A 618 30.27 -16.02 23.76
C TRP A 618 31.20 -15.07 23.01
N LEU A 619 32.11 -14.40 23.74
CA LEU A 619 33.12 -13.51 23.17
C LEU A 619 34.12 -14.22 22.27
N GLU A 620 34.32 -15.54 22.42
CA GLU A 620 35.11 -16.34 21.47
C GLU A 620 34.51 -16.33 20.05
N LEU A 621 33.24 -15.94 19.86
CA LEU A 621 32.66 -15.68 18.55
C LEU A 621 33.24 -14.43 17.85
N MET A 622 34.06 -13.63 18.54
CA MET A 622 34.78 -12.50 17.96
C MET A 622 36.20 -12.85 17.46
N ASP A 623 36.68 -14.05 17.77
CA ASP A 623 38.08 -14.47 17.57
C ASP A 623 38.37 -15.09 16.19
N PHE A 624 37.46 -15.01 15.21
CA PHE A 624 37.73 -15.57 13.87
C PHE A 624 38.74 -14.71 13.10
N GLU A 625 39.90 -15.30 12.79
CA GLU A 625 41.01 -14.68 12.06
C GLU A 625 40.58 -14.06 10.71
N GLU A 626 39.56 -14.61 10.06
CA GLU A 626 39.05 -14.11 8.77
C GLU A 626 38.17 -12.85 8.86
N PHE A 627 37.65 -12.48 10.03
CA PHE A 627 36.87 -11.25 10.15
C PHE A 627 37.75 -9.99 10.26
N GLY A 628 39.07 -10.11 10.47
CA GLY A 628 39.95 -9.01 10.91
C GLY A 628 39.75 -7.63 10.23
N ALA A 629 39.56 -7.58 8.91
CA ALA A 629 39.39 -6.32 8.17
C ALA A 629 37.91 -5.84 8.03
N ALA A 630 36.93 -6.74 8.12
CA ALA A 630 35.49 -6.43 8.09
C ALA A 630 34.94 -6.15 9.50
N ARG A 631 35.49 -6.82 10.51
CA ARG A 631 35.16 -6.78 11.95
C ARG A 631 35.12 -5.38 12.53
N MET A 632 36.06 -4.52 12.15
CA MET A 632 36.17 -3.14 12.64
C MET A 632 35.08 -2.21 12.08
N ARG A 633 34.37 -2.60 11.01
CA ARG A 633 33.34 -1.79 10.34
C ARG A 633 31.90 -2.22 10.64
N ALA A 634 31.72 -3.38 11.26
CA ALA A 634 30.39 -3.93 11.56
C ALA A 634 29.77 -3.26 12.80
N ALA A 635 28.49 -2.85 12.70
CA ALA A 635 27.77 -2.21 13.79
C ALA A 635 27.75 -3.08 15.07
N GLY A 636 27.54 -4.39 14.93
CA GLY A 636 27.52 -5.33 16.07
C GLY A 636 28.82 -5.35 16.88
N HIS A 637 29.98 -5.18 16.24
CA HIS A 637 31.25 -5.10 16.95
C HIS A 637 31.33 -3.84 17.84
N SER A 638 30.85 -2.71 17.34
CA SER A 638 30.79 -1.46 18.11
C SER A 638 29.85 -1.58 19.31
N GLU A 639 28.72 -2.27 19.15
CA GLU A 639 27.75 -2.50 20.23
C GLU A 639 28.35 -3.39 21.35
N VAL A 640 29.00 -4.50 20.99
CA VAL A 640 29.70 -5.37 21.95
C VAL A 640 30.80 -4.60 22.69
N SER A 641 31.63 -3.85 21.95
CA SER A 641 32.71 -3.05 22.54
C SER A 641 32.18 -1.98 23.51
N GLY A 642 31.08 -1.31 23.13
CA GLY A 642 30.43 -0.32 23.99
C GLY A 642 29.81 -0.94 25.25
N TRP A 643 29.22 -2.14 25.15
CA TRP A 643 28.66 -2.86 26.29
C TRP A 643 29.73 -3.27 27.31
N LEU A 644 30.91 -3.71 26.82
CA LEU A 644 32.06 -4.06 27.66
C LEU A 644 32.69 -2.83 28.33
N ALA A 645 32.86 -1.72 27.61
CA ALA A 645 33.47 -0.50 28.14
C ALA A 645 32.69 0.11 29.32
N GLN A 646 31.38 -0.13 29.40
CA GLN A 646 30.54 0.29 30.52
C GLN A 646 30.72 -0.58 31.78
N ARG A 647 31.50 -1.67 31.70
CA ARG A 647 31.66 -2.68 32.77
C ARG A 647 33.14 -3.00 33.04
N PRO A 648 33.93 -2.04 33.55
CA PRO A 648 35.38 -2.20 33.72
C PRO A 648 35.78 -3.39 34.61
N ASN A 649 35.01 -3.65 35.68
CA ASN A 649 35.24 -4.80 36.56
C ASN A 649 34.96 -6.14 35.87
N LEU A 650 34.00 -6.19 34.97
CA LEU A 650 33.69 -7.39 34.19
C LEU A 650 34.78 -7.63 33.13
N GLN A 651 35.27 -6.57 32.46
CA GLN A 651 36.38 -6.67 31.51
C GLN A 651 37.61 -7.31 32.17
N LYS A 652 37.98 -6.86 33.37
CA LYS A 652 39.09 -7.44 34.15
C LYS A 652 38.90 -8.93 34.44
N LYS A 653 37.70 -9.32 34.87
CA LYS A 653 37.36 -10.73 35.15
C LYS A 653 37.40 -11.58 33.88
N LEU A 654 36.84 -11.09 32.77
CA LEU A 654 36.89 -11.76 31.47
C LEU A 654 38.32 -11.91 30.96
N ALA A 655 39.18 -10.93 31.22
CA ALA A 655 40.58 -10.97 30.77
C ALA A 655 41.39 -12.04 31.48
N LEU A 656 41.20 -12.18 32.79
CA LEU A 656 41.80 -13.26 33.57
C LEU A 656 41.27 -14.63 33.13
N GLU A 657 39.95 -14.75 32.90
CA GLU A 657 39.35 -15.97 32.36
C GLU A 657 39.97 -16.36 31.01
N GLY A 658 40.13 -15.39 30.10
CA GLY A 658 40.69 -15.63 28.77
C GLY A 658 42.17 -15.99 28.76
N LEU A 659 42.98 -15.27 29.52
CA LEU A 659 44.40 -15.60 29.72
C LEU A 659 44.55 -17.00 30.33
N GLY A 660 43.74 -17.30 31.35
CA GLY A 660 43.77 -18.58 32.06
C GLY A 660 43.46 -19.79 31.18
N ARG A 661 42.65 -19.61 30.12
CA ARG A 661 42.29 -20.65 29.15
C ARG A 661 43.24 -20.77 27.97
N ARG A 662 43.76 -19.65 27.46
CA ARG A 662 44.54 -19.63 26.22
C ARG A 662 46.04 -19.82 26.44
N LEU A 663 46.55 -19.51 27.63
CA LEU A 663 47.94 -19.73 28.01
C LEU A 663 48.07 -21.05 28.78
N ARG A 664 49.08 -21.84 28.43
CA ARG A 664 49.39 -23.13 29.06
C ARG A 664 50.43 -22.93 30.14
N HIS A 665 50.44 -23.78 31.17
CA HIS A 665 51.44 -23.75 32.24
C HIS A 665 52.89 -23.85 31.74
N ASP A 666 53.13 -24.52 30.61
CA ASP A 666 54.47 -24.67 30.03
C ASP A 666 54.91 -23.44 29.23
N ASP A 667 54.04 -22.43 29.01
CA ASP A 667 54.34 -21.17 28.31
C ASP A 667 55.17 -20.19 29.20
N SER A 668 56.02 -20.74 30.08
CA SER A 668 56.90 -19.99 30.99
C SER A 668 57.97 -19.15 30.27
N GLU A 669 58.22 -19.43 28.99
CA GLU A 669 58.96 -18.55 28.09
C GLU A 669 58.01 -17.67 27.26
N VAL A 670 58.34 -16.38 27.15
CA VAL A 670 57.63 -15.40 26.31
C VAL A 670 57.87 -15.73 24.83
N SER A 671 57.15 -16.71 24.30
CA SER A 671 57.19 -17.10 22.89
C SER A 671 56.28 -16.21 22.04
N GLY A 672 56.58 -16.09 20.74
CA GLY A 672 55.72 -15.34 19.82
C GLY A 672 54.27 -15.83 19.80
N GLU A 673 54.04 -17.12 20.09
CA GLU A 673 52.71 -17.72 20.12
C GLU A 673 51.93 -17.38 21.40
N SER A 674 52.57 -17.42 22.58
CA SER A 674 51.93 -17.02 23.84
C SER A 674 51.60 -15.52 23.83
N LEU A 675 52.48 -14.71 23.24
CA LEU A 675 52.25 -13.29 23.00
C LEU A 675 51.05 -13.02 22.09
N TYR A 676 50.93 -13.76 20.99
CA TYR A 676 49.80 -13.63 20.07
C TYR A 676 48.48 -14.02 20.75
N ARG A 677 48.46 -15.13 21.52
CA ARG A 677 47.27 -15.56 22.25
C ARG A 677 46.84 -14.54 23.31
N ALA A 678 47.79 -13.98 24.06
CA ALA A 678 47.52 -12.90 25.01
C ALA A 678 47.00 -11.64 24.31
N TRP A 679 47.60 -11.27 23.17
CA TRP A 679 47.12 -10.15 22.36
C TRP A 679 45.68 -10.35 21.87
N MET A 680 45.30 -11.55 21.42
CA MET A 680 43.93 -11.86 21.01
C MET A 680 42.94 -11.59 22.14
N VAL A 681 43.21 -12.12 23.34
CA VAL A 681 42.37 -11.89 24.55
C VAL A 681 42.22 -10.39 24.82
N ARG A 682 43.33 -9.65 24.79
CA ARG A 682 43.32 -8.20 25.01
C ARG A 682 42.46 -7.48 23.98
N SER A 683 42.62 -7.84 22.70
CA SER A 683 41.91 -7.19 21.58
C SER A 683 40.40 -7.40 21.66
N THR A 684 39.96 -8.61 22.05
CA THR A 684 38.54 -8.98 22.14
C THR A 684 37.83 -8.31 23.32
N ILE A 685 38.53 -8.14 24.45
CA ILE A 685 37.92 -7.63 25.70
C ILE A 685 38.03 -6.11 25.84
N PHE A 686 39.18 -5.55 25.47
CA PHE A 686 39.48 -4.14 25.71
C PHE A 686 39.41 -3.27 24.46
N GLY A 687 39.25 -3.88 23.27
CA GLY A 687 38.96 -3.24 21.97
C GLY A 687 39.12 -1.71 21.92
N ALA A 688 38.00 -0.99 22.09
CA ALA A 688 37.88 0.46 21.94
C ALA A 688 38.27 1.31 23.18
N GLY A 689 38.59 0.69 24.34
CA GLY A 689 38.98 1.40 25.55
C GLY A 689 39.17 0.48 26.76
N ALA A 690 40.37 0.52 27.34
CA ALA A 690 40.66 -0.15 28.62
C ALA A 690 40.19 0.72 29.80
N PRO A 691 39.94 0.13 30.99
CA PRO A 691 39.65 0.88 32.21
C PRO A 691 40.75 1.92 32.54
N GLU A 692 40.40 3.01 33.21
CA GLU A 692 41.36 4.06 33.60
C GLU A 692 42.48 3.51 34.49
N ASP A 693 42.19 2.52 35.34
CA ASP A 693 43.14 1.87 36.25
C ASP A 693 43.78 0.61 35.65
N PHE A 694 43.72 0.42 34.32
CA PHE A 694 44.15 -0.82 33.67
C PHE A 694 45.63 -1.18 33.92
N ALA A 695 46.54 -0.20 33.83
CA ALA A 695 47.97 -0.44 34.02
C ALA A 695 48.30 -0.85 35.47
N GLU A 696 47.72 -0.16 36.44
CA GLU A 696 47.86 -0.46 37.88
C GLU A 696 47.26 -1.82 38.24
N TRP A 697 46.07 -2.13 37.69
CA TRP A 697 45.42 -3.42 37.86
C TRP A 697 46.25 -4.57 37.27
N CYS A 698 46.80 -4.40 36.06
CA CYS A 698 47.68 -5.39 35.43
C CYS A 698 48.91 -5.68 36.27
N LEU A 699 49.58 -4.65 36.78
CA LEU A 699 50.76 -4.80 37.63
C LEU A 699 50.43 -5.53 38.95
N THR A 700 49.38 -5.08 39.63
CA THR A 700 48.93 -5.67 40.90
C THR A 700 48.57 -7.15 40.71
N ARG A 701 47.78 -7.48 39.68
CA ARG A 701 47.38 -8.87 39.44
C ARG A 701 48.52 -9.75 38.94
N ALA A 702 49.49 -9.22 38.20
CA ALA A 702 50.66 -9.99 37.80
C ALA A 702 51.43 -10.52 39.01
N VAL A 703 51.69 -9.66 40.00
CA VAL A 703 52.36 -10.02 41.25
C VAL A 703 51.58 -11.10 42.00
N GLU A 704 50.26 -10.94 42.13
CA GLU A 704 49.42 -11.89 42.87
C GLU A 704 49.33 -13.29 42.24
N VAL A 705 49.38 -13.39 40.90
CA VAL A 705 49.24 -14.69 40.20
C VAL A 705 50.58 -15.31 39.81
N ALA A 706 51.70 -14.61 39.97
CA ALA A 706 53.03 -15.06 39.55
C ALA A 706 53.45 -16.42 40.11
N GLU A 707 53.11 -16.69 41.38
CA GLU A 707 53.44 -17.96 42.04
C GLU A 707 52.64 -19.16 41.51
N THR A 708 51.45 -18.92 40.94
CA THR A 708 50.49 -19.98 40.58
C THR A 708 50.26 -20.12 39.08
N ARG A 709 50.42 -19.04 38.31
CA ARG A 709 50.16 -18.93 36.86
C ARG A 709 51.16 -17.93 36.25
N LEU A 710 52.44 -18.30 36.20
CA LEU A 710 53.52 -17.43 35.70
C LEU A 710 53.25 -16.89 34.30
N GLU A 711 52.71 -17.71 33.40
CA GLU A 711 52.37 -17.32 32.04
C GLU A 711 51.33 -16.19 31.97
N VAL A 712 50.35 -16.20 32.89
CA VAL A 712 49.32 -15.15 33.01
C VAL A 712 49.95 -13.88 33.58
N ALA A 713 50.85 -14.01 34.56
CA ALA A 713 51.55 -12.88 35.15
C ALA A 713 52.44 -12.15 34.13
N LEU A 714 53.18 -12.90 33.30
CA LEU A 714 54.00 -12.35 32.22
C LEU A 714 53.14 -11.62 31.16
N ALA A 715 51.98 -12.18 30.79
CA ALA A 715 51.07 -11.52 29.86
C ALA A 715 50.50 -10.20 30.42
N LEU A 716 50.13 -10.17 31.70
CA LEU A 716 49.65 -8.95 32.38
C LEU A 716 50.73 -7.87 32.48
N LEU A 717 51.97 -8.23 32.81
CA LEU A 717 53.11 -7.32 32.79
C LEU A 717 53.35 -6.74 31.40
N GLN A 718 53.23 -7.56 30.36
CA GLN A 718 53.39 -7.07 29.01
C GLN A 718 52.25 -6.13 28.60
N TRP A 719 51.03 -6.32 29.10
CA TRP A 719 49.93 -5.40 28.84
C TRP A 719 50.11 -4.03 29.49
N SER A 720 50.81 -3.95 30.62
CA SER A 720 51.12 -2.66 31.27
C SER A 720 52.29 -1.91 30.61
N ARG A 721 53.19 -2.58 29.87
CA ARG A 721 54.38 -1.98 29.21
C ARG A 721 54.17 -0.66 28.46
N PRO A 722 53.14 -0.46 27.62
CA PRO A 722 52.97 0.80 26.89
C PRO A 722 52.89 2.03 27.81
N TRP A 723 52.42 1.85 29.03
CA TRP A 723 52.27 2.91 30.04
C TRP A 723 53.59 3.22 30.79
N HIS A 724 54.60 2.37 30.62
CA HIS A 724 55.94 2.52 31.17
C HIS A 724 56.87 3.31 30.23
N GLU A 725 56.56 3.34 28.93
CA GLU A 725 57.44 3.92 27.89
C GLU A 725 56.99 5.33 27.45
N GLU A 726 55.70 5.67 27.50
CA GLU A 726 55.19 7.02 27.20
C GLU A 726 54.90 7.83 28.47
N HIS A 727 55.72 8.85 28.72
CA HIS A 727 55.51 9.82 29.79
C HIS A 727 54.25 10.64 29.53
N GLY A 728 53.12 10.23 30.09
CA GLY A 728 51.97 11.10 30.24
C GLY A 728 50.63 10.39 30.15
N VAL A 729 49.87 10.57 31.22
CA VAL A 729 48.41 10.41 31.30
C VAL A 729 47.89 9.00 31.61
N SER A 730 48.57 8.23 32.47
CA SER A 730 48.00 7.63 33.71
C SER A 730 48.83 6.44 34.24
N GLY A 731 49.31 6.55 35.48
CA GLY A 731 49.23 5.43 36.44
C GLY A 731 50.53 4.89 37.03
N VAL A 732 51.48 4.40 36.23
CA VAL A 732 52.55 3.53 36.77
C VAL A 732 53.88 3.79 36.07
N SER A 733 54.93 4.16 36.81
CA SER A 733 56.29 4.32 36.26
C SER A 733 57.05 2.98 36.19
N ILE A 734 58.12 2.93 35.39
CA ILE A 734 59.06 1.78 35.36
C ILE A 734 59.60 1.47 36.77
N GLU A 735 59.80 2.52 37.59
CA GLU A 735 60.27 2.38 38.97
C GLU A 735 59.20 1.73 39.85
N ASP A 736 57.92 2.10 39.70
CA ASP A 736 56.80 1.49 40.42
C ASP A 736 56.61 0.01 40.04
N ALA A 737 56.80 -0.33 38.75
CA ALA A 737 56.76 -1.73 38.32
C ALA A 737 57.93 -2.55 38.90
N ARG A 738 59.16 -2.01 38.87
CA ARG A 738 60.34 -2.68 39.46
C ARG A 738 60.18 -2.88 40.96
N GLU A 739 59.62 -1.88 41.65
CA GLU A 739 59.37 -1.96 43.09
C GLU A 739 58.27 -2.97 43.41
N ALA A 740 57.20 -3.03 42.60
CA ALA A 740 56.11 -3.99 42.79
C ALA A 740 56.52 -5.45 42.51
N THR A 741 57.49 -5.70 41.61
CA THR A 741 57.96 -7.05 41.28
C THR A 741 59.22 -7.49 42.01
N LYS A 742 59.88 -6.61 42.79
CA LYS A 742 61.19 -6.87 43.43
C LYS A 742 61.27 -8.14 44.28
N ASP A 743 60.15 -8.53 44.89
CA ASP A 743 60.03 -9.65 45.81
C ASP A 743 59.48 -10.93 45.14
N VAL A 744 59.28 -10.92 43.81
CA VAL A 744 58.79 -12.05 43.02
C VAL A 744 59.84 -12.44 41.97
N PRO A 745 60.80 -13.33 42.28
CA PRO A 745 61.96 -13.61 41.42
C PRO A 745 61.64 -14.12 40.00
N ALA A 746 60.39 -14.53 39.75
CA ALA A 746 59.93 -15.04 38.46
C ALA A 746 59.44 -13.95 37.48
N LEU A 747 59.19 -12.72 37.96
CA LEU A 747 58.75 -11.55 37.18
C LEU A 747 59.88 -10.52 37.04
#